data_AF-A0A167FJ23-F1
#
_entry.id   AF-A0A167FJ23-F1
#
_cell.length_a   1.000
_cell.length_b   1.000
_cell.length_c   1.000
_cell.angle_alpha   90.00
_cell.angle_beta   90.00
_cell.angle_gamma   90.00
#
_symmetry.space_group_name_H-M   'P 1'
#
loop_
_entity.id
_entity.type
_entity.pdbx_description
1 polymer ?
#
loop_
_entity_poly.entity_id
_entity_poly.type
_entity_poly.pdbx_seq_one_letter_code
_entity_poly.pdbx_strand_id
1 'polypeptide(L)'
;MKDTALIALPLKETSETDWTGPLRQYITGIYGTADVYNEDITALNRLRQDVRGCASDATGRDIIYRYYGQLELLELRIPVNDHGCRLSFTWYDSFTHTPITQHSLAFEKASLLYNLASVNSHIGADSDDVKVSYAAFQAASGIYAFILENFLHAPSSDLVQDTVKALSKLMVGQAQEVLTLKQIHDSAAKPSTVAKLAKGTSNMYKSAGEALASVHTSKSWGEKSWHLLSQLKSKYYLAISYDYQARHLEATDKYGQALAYLNIAVESFREVVKQAVPLHSQYSDFVDTIKAYQETAELNLKRLDKDNDFIYHEHIPNAATLAEISGMEAAKPTPMNQLYKENKDISQIIGKELFEKLIPLSVHEKSSLYSEEKASLLRKEGEAVEVAEEEMASALEFLDLPASLRILQSNSDIEAGADQDLPSNVQSWASEISGSASITFANLESKRNTVYNTIKKAESLINEEENQWRTAKSQYGDSFNQTSSISLSSAISSDIHRIKESLSNGAVSDQLVQKLLNSGNVRQDIEKLRSGPYGQELMEAFTISAPSTNPQSAGSIPNLLDLDIVDERDDVASLVAQTDDLLNRLHKVSQERKTLFKDFKQRVHNDDISSLLILNSKVPNIEETLFKTELEKFQPFRTRLEATIHHQKVLLKEITSTWKKVLSNESVKQKTKSRESIKVQRLAMIDRFKLAYNSWKAAQDGMSKGSEFYDDLLSRSLGILQNAQQFHQNRGEERARLLSAARSAHNAATQDQLRQQLADFSIAPRPHESNPPSRGDFSIPSMTNAPTLPPKPNSVHSSFSGPSHDSFSNPGGSYLQSSQPLPPPPQSQLDSREYKPPSHFNSPAPAPYTVPSAYTPALYSQPESQPPVPSQYQTQSSYPQNFNSPTYSYQRQNSNNGYGQ
;
A
#
# COMPACT_ATOMS: atom_id res chain seq x y z
N MET A 1 -5.54 -14.68 51.46
CA MET A 1 -5.77 -14.53 50.01
C MET A 1 -5.82 -15.86 49.25
N LYS A 2 -4.88 -16.79 49.45
CA LYS A 2 -4.87 -18.13 48.80
C LYS A 2 -5.85 -19.15 49.44
N ASP A 3 -6.83 -18.65 50.19
CA ASP A 3 -7.87 -19.35 50.97
C ASP A 3 -8.87 -20.12 50.08
N THR A 4 -8.88 -19.84 48.77
CA THR A 4 -9.78 -20.44 47.78
C THR A 4 -9.01 -20.72 46.49
N ALA A 5 -9.08 -21.95 45.98
CA ALA A 5 -8.41 -22.30 44.72
C ALA A 5 -9.03 -21.55 43.54
N LEU A 6 -8.22 -20.83 42.77
CA LEU A 6 -8.59 -20.17 41.51
C LEU A 6 -8.37 -21.14 40.33
N ILE A 7 -9.16 -20.98 39.26
CA ILE A 7 -8.99 -21.77 38.03
C ILE A 7 -8.14 -20.97 37.04
N ALA A 8 -7.03 -21.54 36.60
CA ALA A 8 -6.31 -21.11 35.41
C ALA A 8 -6.69 -22.01 34.22
N LEU A 9 -6.73 -21.44 33.03
CA LEU A 9 -7.19 -22.13 31.82
C LEU A 9 -6.00 -22.61 30.98
N PRO A 10 -6.04 -23.85 30.43
CA PRO A 10 -4.97 -24.35 29.58
C PRO A 10 -4.80 -23.49 28.33
N LEU A 11 -3.57 -23.41 27.83
CA LEU A 11 -3.23 -22.76 26.57
C LEU A 11 -3.44 -23.76 25.41
N LYS A 12 -3.80 -23.25 24.23
CA LYS A 12 -3.76 -23.99 22.97
C LYS A 12 -2.32 -24.08 22.48
N GLU A 13 -1.88 -25.28 22.11
CA GLU A 13 -0.62 -25.47 21.41
C GLU A 13 -0.78 -25.14 19.91
N THR A 14 0.31 -24.83 19.22
CA THR A 14 0.33 -24.63 17.76
C THR A 14 1.51 -25.32 17.10
N SER A 15 1.33 -25.78 15.87
CA SER A 15 2.45 -26.26 15.06
C SER A 15 3.36 -25.11 14.65
N GLU A 16 4.52 -25.48 14.11
CA GLU A 16 5.28 -24.56 13.26
C GLU A 16 4.46 -24.18 12.00
N THR A 17 4.65 -22.97 11.50
CA THR A 17 4.01 -22.45 10.28
C THR A 17 4.95 -21.42 9.67
N ASP A 18 5.37 -21.61 8.42
CA ASP A 18 6.26 -20.68 7.74
C ASP A 18 5.49 -19.52 7.13
N TRP A 19 5.70 -18.31 7.66
CA TRP A 19 5.23 -17.08 7.02
C TRP A 19 6.09 -16.67 5.81
N THR A 20 7.35 -17.13 5.71
CA THR A 20 8.34 -16.53 4.82
C THR A 20 8.16 -16.89 3.34
N GLY A 21 7.92 -18.16 3.03
CA GLY A 21 7.65 -18.62 1.67
C GLY A 21 6.38 -18.00 1.07
N PRO A 22 5.20 -18.15 1.70
CA PRO A 22 3.95 -17.63 1.18
C PRO A 22 3.91 -16.10 1.04
N LEU A 23 4.41 -15.34 2.03
CA LEU A 23 4.47 -13.88 1.92
C LEU A 23 5.43 -13.43 0.81
N ARG A 24 6.61 -14.06 0.66
CA ARG A 24 7.52 -13.72 -0.43
C ARG A 24 6.88 -13.99 -1.79
N GLN A 25 6.23 -15.13 -1.97
CA GLN A 25 5.53 -15.47 -3.21
C GLN A 25 4.40 -14.47 -3.53
N TYR A 26 3.59 -14.11 -2.54
CA TYR A 26 2.51 -13.12 -2.70
C TYR A 26 3.07 -11.73 -3.06
N ILE A 27 4.11 -11.26 -2.36
CA ILE A 27 4.68 -9.94 -2.57
C ILE A 27 5.44 -9.86 -3.92
N THR A 28 6.20 -10.90 -4.31
CA THR A 28 6.80 -10.97 -5.65
C THR A 28 5.73 -11.00 -6.74
N GLY A 29 4.63 -11.75 -6.53
CA GLY A 29 3.55 -11.88 -7.52
C GLY A 29 2.79 -10.60 -7.83
N ILE A 30 2.68 -9.67 -6.86
CA ILE A 30 1.93 -8.41 -7.02
C ILE A 30 2.85 -7.19 -7.20
N TYR A 31 3.94 -7.09 -6.43
CA TYR A 31 4.81 -5.91 -6.37
C TYR A 31 6.17 -6.12 -7.03
N GLY A 32 6.50 -7.34 -7.48
CA GLY A 32 7.76 -7.70 -8.13
C GLY A 32 8.95 -7.84 -7.17
N THR A 33 9.25 -6.80 -6.38
CA THR A 33 10.42 -6.72 -5.49
C THR A 33 10.10 -7.07 -4.04
N ALA A 34 10.02 -8.37 -3.74
CA ALA A 34 9.87 -8.85 -2.35
C ALA A 34 11.11 -8.62 -1.47
N ASP A 35 12.30 -8.42 -2.04
CA ASP A 35 13.54 -8.38 -1.26
C ASP A 35 13.63 -7.19 -0.30
N VAL A 36 12.94 -6.09 -0.60
CA VAL A 36 12.82 -4.91 0.28
C VAL A 36 12.08 -5.23 1.59
N TYR A 37 11.28 -6.31 1.61
CA TYR A 37 10.43 -6.72 2.74
C TYR A 37 10.94 -7.99 3.43
N ASN A 38 12.08 -8.57 3.01
CA ASN A 38 12.58 -9.83 3.58
C ASN A 38 12.86 -9.73 5.10
N GLU A 39 13.30 -8.57 5.59
CA GLU A 39 13.52 -8.32 7.02
C GLU A 39 12.18 -8.32 7.79
N ASP A 40 11.18 -7.59 7.29
CA ASP A 40 9.84 -7.48 7.88
C ASP A 40 9.11 -8.84 7.92
N ILE A 41 9.21 -9.61 6.83
CA ILE A 41 8.68 -10.98 6.73
C ILE A 41 9.37 -11.91 7.75
N THR A 42 10.69 -11.80 7.90
CA THR A 42 11.46 -12.61 8.86
C THR A 42 11.13 -12.22 10.31
N ALA A 43 10.93 -10.92 10.57
CA ALA A 43 10.50 -10.42 11.88
C ALA A 43 9.10 -10.93 12.26
N LEU A 44 8.13 -10.91 11.34
CA LEU A 44 6.81 -11.50 11.57
C LEU A 44 6.89 -13.01 11.87
N ASN A 45 7.66 -13.75 11.07
CA ASN A 45 7.85 -15.18 11.28
C ASN A 45 8.47 -15.48 12.65
N ARG A 46 9.45 -14.68 13.07
CA ARG A 46 10.07 -14.76 14.40
C ARG A 46 9.05 -14.49 15.52
N LEU A 47 8.24 -13.44 15.42
CA LEU A 47 7.20 -13.15 16.42
C LEU A 47 6.24 -14.33 16.63
N ARG A 48 5.91 -15.08 15.58
CA ARG A 48 5.12 -16.32 15.71
C ARG A 48 5.84 -17.41 16.50
N GLN A 49 7.14 -17.61 16.27
CA GLN A 49 7.93 -18.60 17.00
C GLN A 49 8.14 -18.18 18.46
N ASP A 50 8.32 -16.89 18.73
CA ASP A 50 8.39 -16.33 20.09
C ASP A 50 7.06 -16.59 20.85
N VAL A 51 5.89 -16.49 20.19
CA VAL A 51 4.59 -16.90 20.75
C VAL A 51 4.48 -18.40 21.03
N ARG A 52 5.12 -19.26 20.24
CA ARG A 52 5.15 -20.71 20.49
C ARG A 52 6.04 -21.08 21.69
N GLY A 53 7.06 -20.27 21.99
CA GLY A 53 7.92 -20.38 23.18
C GLY A 53 7.40 -19.62 24.41
N CYS A 54 6.17 -19.09 24.35
CA CYS A 54 5.57 -18.23 25.37
C CYS A 54 5.38 -18.94 26.72
N ALA A 55 5.91 -18.35 27.79
CA ALA A 55 5.54 -18.73 29.16
C ALA A 55 4.17 -18.14 29.56
N SER A 56 3.54 -18.67 30.61
CA SER A 56 2.24 -18.19 31.11
C SER A 56 2.32 -16.90 31.95
N ASP A 57 3.30 -16.03 31.67
CA ASP A 57 3.67 -14.86 32.47
C ASP A 57 3.34 -13.52 31.79
N ALA A 58 3.68 -12.41 32.44
CA ALA A 58 3.49 -11.07 31.87
C ALA A 58 4.33 -10.84 30.59
N THR A 59 5.52 -11.43 30.49
CA THR A 59 6.36 -11.38 29.28
C THR A 59 5.67 -12.06 28.11
N GLY A 60 5.14 -13.27 28.33
CA GLY A 60 4.38 -14.04 27.35
C GLY A 60 3.11 -13.31 26.87
N ARG A 61 2.34 -12.74 27.80
CA ARG A 61 1.18 -11.89 27.49
C ARG A 61 1.53 -10.78 26.49
N ASP A 62 2.67 -10.11 26.70
CA ASP A 62 3.08 -8.96 25.90
C ASP A 62 3.63 -9.38 24.52
N ILE A 63 4.27 -10.55 24.43
CA ILE A 63 4.62 -11.20 23.15
C ILE A 63 3.36 -11.52 22.33
N ILE A 64 2.31 -12.08 22.96
CA ILE A 64 1.03 -12.36 22.28
C ILE A 64 0.34 -11.07 21.83
N TYR A 65 0.28 -10.03 22.67
CA TYR A 65 -0.25 -8.71 22.27
C TYR A 65 0.50 -8.14 21.06
N ARG A 66 1.84 -8.25 21.04
CA ARG A 66 2.68 -7.77 19.94
C ARG A 66 2.39 -8.49 18.63
N TYR A 67 2.36 -9.83 18.64
CA TYR A 67 2.05 -10.61 17.43
C TYR A 67 0.62 -10.35 16.94
N TYR A 68 -0.37 -10.36 17.85
CA TYR A 68 -1.77 -10.05 17.48
C TYR A 68 -1.90 -8.65 16.83
N GLY A 69 -1.28 -7.63 17.41
CA GLY A 69 -1.30 -6.27 16.84
C GLY A 69 -0.70 -6.19 15.45
N GLN A 70 0.42 -6.89 15.21
CA GLN A 70 1.02 -6.96 13.86
C GLN A 70 0.14 -7.76 12.89
N LEU A 71 -0.66 -8.75 13.34
CA LEU A 71 -1.64 -9.45 12.49
C LEU A 71 -2.87 -8.59 12.14
N GLU A 72 -3.32 -7.68 13.01
CA GLU A 72 -4.34 -6.68 12.65
C GLU A 72 -3.83 -5.71 11.57
N LEU A 73 -2.60 -5.23 11.71
CA LEU A 73 -1.94 -4.35 10.74
C LEU A 73 -1.65 -5.07 9.40
N LEU A 74 -1.33 -6.36 9.46
CA LEU A 74 -1.12 -7.20 8.27
C LEU A 74 -2.42 -7.40 7.49
N GLU A 75 -3.54 -7.66 8.16
CA GLU A 75 -4.85 -7.89 7.52
C GLU A 75 -5.34 -6.68 6.72
N LEU A 76 -4.99 -5.46 7.14
CA LEU A 76 -5.27 -4.23 6.39
C LEU A 76 -4.49 -4.12 5.07
N ARG A 77 -3.41 -4.89 4.90
CA ARG A 77 -2.45 -4.77 3.78
C ARG A 77 -2.35 -6.03 2.92
N ILE A 78 -2.60 -7.21 3.48
CA ILE A 78 -2.53 -8.52 2.79
C ILE A 78 -3.77 -9.36 3.14
N PRO A 79 -4.61 -9.74 2.15
CA PRO A 79 -5.66 -10.73 2.33
C PRO A 79 -5.04 -12.14 2.54
N VAL A 80 -4.92 -12.54 3.80
CA VAL A 80 -4.51 -13.89 4.21
C VAL A 80 -5.75 -14.80 4.22
N ASN A 81 -6.05 -15.39 3.07
CA ASN A 81 -7.15 -16.33 2.83
C ASN A 81 -6.82 -17.28 1.66
N ASP A 82 -7.69 -18.25 1.38
CA ASP A 82 -7.51 -19.25 0.29
C ASP A 82 -7.46 -18.66 -1.14
N HIS A 83 -7.70 -17.36 -1.33
CA HIS A 83 -7.63 -16.66 -2.62
C HIS A 83 -6.47 -15.64 -2.70
N GLY A 84 -5.74 -15.43 -1.60
CA GLY A 84 -4.64 -14.48 -1.49
C GLY A 84 -3.37 -15.15 -0.98
N CYS A 85 -2.83 -14.67 0.15
CA CYS A 85 -1.68 -15.32 0.79
C CYS A 85 -2.15 -16.58 1.54
N ARG A 86 -2.11 -17.73 0.87
CA ARG A 86 -2.56 -19.01 1.43
C ARG A 86 -1.53 -19.62 2.38
N LEU A 87 -1.83 -19.55 3.67
CA LEU A 87 -1.08 -20.13 4.79
C LEU A 87 -1.91 -21.22 5.48
N SER A 88 -1.28 -22.14 6.22
CA SER A 88 -1.99 -23.23 6.93
C SER A 88 -1.66 -23.19 8.43
N PHE A 89 -2.55 -22.62 9.23
CA PHE A 89 -2.40 -22.50 10.68
C PHE A 89 -2.95 -23.76 11.35
N THR A 90 -2.11 -24.52 12.07
CA THR A 90 -2.58 -25.67 12.86
C THR A 90 -2.50 -25.36 14.35
N TRP A 91 -3.63 -25.51 15.02
CA TRP A 91 -3.79 -25.32 16.46
C TRP A 91 -4.39 -26.57 17.07
N TYR A 92 -3.94 -26.90 18.27
CA TYR A 92 -4.53 -27.98 19.07
C TYR A 92 -5.66 -27.39 19.93
N ASP A 93 -6.76 -28.11 20.06
CA ASP A 93 -7.84 -27.78 21.00
C ASP A 93 -7.34 -27.94 22.45
N SER A 94 -7.52 -26.92 23.29
CA SER A 94 -6.88 -26.82 24.62
C SER A 94 -7.39 -27.82 25.67
N PHE A 95 -8.38 -28.66 25.35
CA PHE A 95 -8.97 -29.64 26.27
C PHE A 95 -9.03 -31.06 25.70
N THR A 96 -9.16 -31.18 24.38
CA THR A 96 -9.18 -32.47 23.68
C THR A 96 -7.86 -32.79 22.99
N HIS A 97 -6.93 -31.84 22.92
CA HIS A 97 -5.66 -31.91 22.18
C HIS A 97 -5.82 -32.34 20.72
N THR A 98 -6.99 -32.11 20.12
CA THR A 98 -7.26 -32.45 18.72
C THR A 98 -6.63 -31.40 17.78
N PRO A 99 -5.81 -31.80 16.79
CA PRO A 99 -5.21 -30.87 15.82
C PRO A 99 -6.27 -30.39 14.82
N ILE A 100 -6.37 -29.08 14.63
CA ILE A 100 -7.28 -28.43 13.69
C ILE A 100 -6.48 -27.45 12.83
N THR A 101 -6.53 -27.64 11.52
CA THR A 101 -5.81 -26.83 10.52
C THR A 101 -6.80 -25.98 9.71
N GLN A 102 -6.53 -24.68 9.57
CA GLN A 102 -7.28 -23.80 8.66
C GLN A 102 -6.37 -22.79 7.93
N HIS A 103 -6.86 -22.24 6.82
CA HIS A 103 -6.18 -21.18 6.05
C HIS A 103 -6.69 -19.76 6.34
N SER A 104 -7.57 -19.60 7.34
CA SER A 104 -8.15 -18.31 7.72
C SER A 104 -7.30 -17.62 8.79
N LEU A 105 -6.89 -16.36 8.54
CA LEU A 105 -6.24 -15.52 9.55
C LEU A 105 -7.13 -15.31 10.80
N ALA A 106 -8.45 -15.37 10.64
CA ALA A 106 -9.37 -15.26 11.76
C ALA A 106 -9.23 -16.43 12.77
N PHE A 107 -8.81 -17.62 12.32
CA PHE A 107 -8.59 -18.78 13.20
C PHE A 107 -7.29 -18.66 14.01
N GLU A 108 -6.22 -18.14 13.38
CA GLU A 108 -4.98 -17.75 14.08
C GLU A 108 -5.30 -16.67 15.12
N LYS A 109 -5.98 -15.58 14.73
CA LYS A 109 -6.40 -14.49 15.64
C LYS A 109 -7.23 -14.98 16.82
N ALA A 110 -8.27 -15.80 16.58
CA ALA A 110 -9.11 -16.35 17.65
C ALA A 110 -8.33 -17.24 18.62
N SER A 111 -7.41 -18.07 18.11
CA SER A 111 -6.57 -18.95 18.93
C SER A 111 -5.54 -18.17 19.75
N LEU A 112 -4.98 -17.08 19.20
CA LEU A 112 -4.12 -16.15 19.93
C LEU A 112 -4.86 -15.42 21.05
N LEU A 113 -6.08 -14.94 20.78
CA LEU A 113 -6.93 -14.28 21.80
C LEU A 113 -7.32 -15.27 22.91
N TYR A 114 -7.62 -16.53 22.55
CA TYR A 114 -7.84 -17.58 23.54
C TYR A 114 -6.60 -17.76 24.44
N ASN A 115 -5.40 -17.89 23.85
CA ASN A 115 -4.16 -18.00 24.64
C ASN A 115 -3.88 -16.76 25.48
N LEU A 116 -4.14 -15.56 24.96
CA LEU A 116 -4.03 -14.31 25.72
C LEU A 116 -4.96 -14.31 26.94
N ALA A 117 -6.20 -14.81 26.80
CA ALA A 117 -7.14 -14.94 27.92
C ALA A 117 -6.69 -16.01 28.93
N SER A 118 -6.17 -17.16 28.47
CA SER A 118 -5.56 -18.19 29.33
C SER A 118 -4.35 -17.65 30.10
N VAL A 119 -3.42 -16.94 29.46
CA VAL A 119 -2.27 -16.31 30.14
C VAL A 119 -2.71 -15.27 31.17
N ASN A 120 -3.72 -14.44 30.86
CA ASN A 120 -4.28 -13.54 31.86
C ASN A 120 -4.98 -14.29 33.02
N SER A 121 -5.54 -15.48 32.79
CA SER A 121 -6.06 -16.32 33.89
C SER A 121 -4.96 -16.91 34.79
N HIS A 122 -3.80 -17.27 34.22
CA HIS A 122 -2.61 -17.69 34.98
C HIS A 122 -2.05 -16.53 35.82
N ILE A 123 -1.78 -15.37 35.19
CA ILE A 123 -1.39 -14.14 35.90
C ILE A 123 -2.40 -13.81 37.00
N GLY A 124 -3.69 -13.99 36.74
CA GLY A 124 -4.77 -13.81 37.71
C GLY A 124 -4.70 -14.75 38.92
N ALA A 125 -4.37 -16.03 38.70
CA ALA A 125 -4.29 -17.05 39.73
C ALA A 125 -3.00 -16.98 40.57
N ASP A 126 -1.86 -16.65 39.95
CA ASP A 126 -0.56 -16.65 40.61
C ASP A 126 -0.23 -15.32 41.34
N SER A 127 -0.88 -14.21 40.97
CA SER A 127 -0.59 -12.88 41.55
C SER A 127 -1.12 -12.67 42.97
N ASP A 128 -0.21 -12.39 43.91
CA ASP A 128 -0.55 -12.00 45.29
C ASP A 128 -1.03 -10.53 45.44
N ASP A 129 -1.02 -9.69 44.39
CA ASP A 129 -1.72 -8.39 44.38
C ASP A 129 -3.13 -8.52 43.80
N VAL A 130 -4.12 -8.31 44.67
CA VAL A 130 -5.55 -8.22 44.34
C VAL A 130 -5.82 -7.33 43.13
N LYS A 131 -5.12 -6.19 42.97
CA LYS A 131 -5.35 -5.27 41.84
C LYS A 131 -4.97 -5.90 40.51
N VAL A 132 -3.79 -6.53 40.46
CA VAL A 132 -3.27 -7.22 39.26
C VAL A 132 -4.14 -8.43 38.95
N SER A 133 -4.46 -9.24 39.96
CA SER A 133 -5.32 -10.41 39.83
C SER A 133 -6.73 -10.05 39.31
N TYR A 134 -7.36 -9.05 39.92
CA TYR A 134 -8.66 -8.52 39.50
C TYR A 134 -8.65 -8.02 38.05
N ALA A 135 -7.68 -7.17 37.69
CA ALA A 135 -7.55 -6.63 36.33
C ALA A 135 -7.28 -7.73 35.29
N ALA A 136 -6.45 -8.72 35.61
CA ALA A 136 -6.15 -9.84 34.73
C ALA A 136 -7.38 -10.72 34.46
N PHE A 137 -8.19 -11.05 35.48
CA PHE A 137 -9.44 -11.77 35.29
C PHE A 137 -10.50 -10.96 34.53
N GLN A 138 -10.61 -9.64 34.77
CA GLN A 138 -11.48 -8.77 33.96
C GLN A 138 -11.05 -8.71 32.49
N ALA A 139 -9.74 -8.65 32.21
CA ALA A 139 -9.20 -8.67 30.86
C ALA A 139 -9.44 -10.03 30.18
N ALA A 140 -9.16 -11.15 30.86
CA ALA A 140 -9.44 -12.50 30.33
C ALA A 140 -10.92 -12.67 29.94
N SER A 141 -11.84 -12.24 30.81
CA SER A 141 -13.28 -12.25 30.50
C SER A 141 -13.66 -11.36 29.31
N GLY A 142 -13.05 -10.18 29.21
CA GLY A 142 -13.25 -9.21 28.13
C GLY A 142 -12.74 -9.71 26.77
N ILE A 143 -11.60 -10.41 26.76
CA ILE A 143 -11.07 -11.08 25.57
C ILE A 143 -12.01 -12.22 25.13
N TYR A 144 -12.50 -13.05 26.06
CA TYR A 144 -13.51 -14.07 25.71
C TYR A 144 -14.82 -13.45 25.19
N ALA A 145 -15.30 -12.35 25.77
CA ALA A 145 -16.47 -11.63 25.23
C ALA A 145 -16.22 -11.12 23.80
N PHE A 146 -15.03 -10.58 23.52
CA PHE A 146 -14.65 -10.17 22.17
C PHE A 146 -14.58 -11.35 21.19
N ILE A 147 -14.07 -12.52 21.61
CA ILE A 147 -14.08 -13.74 20.78
C ILE A 147 -15.53 -14.13 20.42
N LEU A 148 -16.42 -14.15 21.42
CA LEU A 148 -17.83 -14.54 21.27
C LEU A 148 -18.59 -13.67 20.24
N GLU A 149 -18.29 -12.37 20.21
CA GLU A 149 -18.94 -11.39 19.32
C GLU A 149 -18.38 -11.41 17.89
N ASN A 150 -17.07 -11.66 17.71
CA ASN A 150 -16.39 -11.48 16.42
C ASN A 150 -16.15 -12.78 15.63
N PHE A 151 -16.11 -13.95 16.29
CA PHE A 151 -15.70 -15.22 15.66
C PHE A 151 -16.81 -16.29 15.75
N LEU A 152 -17.94 -16.02 15.11
CA LEU A 152 -19.15 -16.86 15.21
C LEU A 152 -19.02 -18.28 14.62
N HIS A 153 -18.09 -18.49 13.67
CA HIS A 153 -17.90 -19.77 12.97
C HIS A 153 -16.65 -20.52 13.45
N ALA A 154 -16.59 -20.76 14.77
CA ALA A 154 -15.51 -21.49 15.41
C ALA A 154 -15.43 -22.97 14.97
N PRO A 155 -14.24 -23.48 14.55
CA PRO A 155 -14.07 -24.87 14.12
C PRO A 155 -13.64 -25.82 15.25
N SER A 156 -13.12 -25.29 16.36
CA SER A 156 -12.61 -26.05 17.50
C SER A 156 -13.57 -25.96 18.69
N SER A 157 -13.55 -26.98 19.55
CA SER A 157 -14.54 -27.15 20.63
C SER A 157 -14.37 -26.08 21.73
N ASP A 158 -13.11 -25.70 21.98
CA ASP A 158 -12.70 -24.61 22.86
C ASP A 158 -13.19 -23.21 22.43
N LEU A 159 -13.29 -22.94 21.12
CA LEU A 159 -13.70 -21.64 20.57
C LEU A 159 -15.22 -21.50 20.34
N VAL A 160 -16.02 -22.55 20.51
CA VAL A 160 -17.49 -22.47 20.27
C VAL A 160 -18.16 -21.51 21.25
N GLN A 161 -19.15 -20.75 20.78
CA GLN A 161 -19.83 -19.68 21.52
C GLN A 161 -20.26 -20.05 22.95
N ASP A 162 -20.90 -21.21 23.18
CA ASP A 162 -21.31 -21.64 24.54
C ASP A 162 -20.13 -21.78 25.50
N THR A 163 -19.01 -22.32 24.97
CA THR A 163 -17.76 -22.50 25.69
C THR A 163 -17.19 -21.14 26.10
N VAL A 164 -16.95 -20.29 25.11
CA VAL A 164 -16.33 -18.97 25.30
C VAL A 164 -17.16 -18.11 26.25
N LYS A 165 -18.50 -18.24 26.18
CA LYS A 165 -19.45 -17.63 27.12
C LYS A 165 -19.35 -18.20 28.54
N ALA A 166 -19.18 -19.51 28.71
CA ALA A 166 -18.97 -20.13 30.02
C ALA A 166 -17.62 -19.72 30.65
N LEU A 167 -16.54 -19.71 29.86
CA LEU A 167 -15.21 -19.24 30.27
C LEU A 167 -15.22 -17.75 30.63
N SER A 168 -15.86 -16.90 29.81
CA SER A 168 -16.05 -15.47 30.09
C SER A 168 -16.73 -15.25 31.45
N LYS A 169 -17.85 -15.94 31.72
CA LYS A 169 -18.55 -15.87 33.02
C LYS A 169 -17.68 -16.33 34.19
N LEU A 170 -16.95 -17.44 34.02
CA LEU A 170 -16.05 -17.97 35.05
C LEU A 170 -14.98 -16.94 35.44
N MET A 171 -14.37 -16.28 34.45
CA MET A 171 -13.37 -15.23 34.67
C MET A 171 -13.95 -14.00 35.41
N VAL A 172 -15.18 -13.53 35.11
CA VAL A 172 -15.79 -12.44 35.92
C VAL A 172 -16.09 -12.93 37.35
N GLY A 173 -16.53 -14.18 37.52
CA GLY A 173 -16.73 -14.80 38.83
C GLY A 173 -15.45 -14.77 39.69
N GLN A 174 -14.31 -15.11 39.09
CA GLN A 174 -12.99 -15.05 39.76
C GLN A 174 -12.54 -13.61 40.05
N ALA A 175 -12.80 -12.64 39.16
CA ALA A 175 -12.55 -11.23 39.45
C ALA A 175 -13.38 -10.75 40.66
N GLN A 176 -14.68 -11.02 40.68
CA GLN A 176 -15.57 -10.66 41.78
C GLN A 176 -15.18 -11.39 43.09
N GLU A 177 -14.70 -12.63 43.01
CA GLU A 177 -14.17 -13.40 44.15
C GLU A 177 -12.94 -12.73 44.77
N VAL A 178 -11.94 -12.40 43.95
CA VAL A 178 -10.70 -11.72 44.37
C VAL A 178 -11.00 -10.39 45.07
N LEU A 179 -11.95 -9.61 44.54
CA LEU A 179 -12.43 -8.38 45.20
C LEU A 179 -13.16 -8.66 46.52
N THR A 180 -13.96 -9.72 46.58
CA THR A 180 -14.72 -10.11 47.79
C THR A 180 -13.78 -10.58 48.90
N LEU A 181 -12.78 -11.41 48.59
CA LEU A 181 -11.76 -11.89 49.52
C LEU A 181 -10.96 -10.73 50.11
N LYS A 182 -10.61 -9.72 49.31
CA LYS A 182 -10.01 -8.48 49.83
C LYS A 182 -10.91 -7.80 50.85
N GLN A 183 -12.20 -7.67 50.59
CA GLN A 183 -13.16 -7.05 51.52
C GLN A 183 -13.49 -7.92 52.75
N ILE A 184 -13.21 -9.22 52.71
CA ILE A 184 -13.27 -10.14 53.87
C ILE A 184 -12.02 -9.99 54.76
N HIS A 185 -10.84 -9.81 54.17
CA HIS A 185 -9.59 -9.59 54.90
C HIS A 185 -9.39 -8.14 55.40
N ASP A 186 -10.06 -7.16 54.79
CA ASP A 186 -9.96 -5.74 55.16
C ASP A 186 -10.87 -5.43 56.36
N SER A 187 -10.27 -5.36 57.55
CA SER A 187 -10.98 -5.05 58.81
C SER A 187 -11.68 -3.69 58.85
N ALA A 188 -11.47 -2.81 57.87
CA ALA A 188 -12.20 -1.55 57.75
C ALA A 188 -13.47 -1.66 56.87
N ALA A 189 -13.72 -2.80 56.23
CA ALA A 189 -14.88 -3.00 55.37
C ALA A 189 -16.19 -3.08 56.16
N LYS A 190 -17.22 -2.35 55.72
CA LYS A 190 -18.56 -2.39 56.34
C LYS A 190 -19.21 -3.76 56.06
N PRO A 191 -19.70 -4.51 57.07
CA PRO A 191 -20.27 -5.84 56.88
C PRO A 191 -21.42 -5.90 55.83
N SER A 192 -22.26 -4.87 55.74
CA SER A 192 -23.29 -4.78 54.69
C SER A 192 -22.71 -4.78 53.27
N THR A 193 -21.56 -4.13 53.05
CA THR A 193 -20.89 -4.13 51.75
C THR A 193 -20.34 -5.51 51.42
N VAL A 194 -19.71 -6.17 52.39
CA VAL A 194 -19.19 -7.54 52.23
C VAL A 194 -20.32 -8.53 51.92
N ALA A 195 -21.44 -8.45 52.63
CA ALA A 195 -22.62 -9.29 52.38
C ALA A 195 -23.17 -9.14 50.96
N LYS A 196 -23.31 -7.89 50.49
CA LYS A 196 -23.79 -7.59 49.13
C LYS A 196 -22.81 -8.05 48.04
N LEU A 197 -21.50 -7.84 48.25
CA LEU A 197 -20.46 -8.31 47.32
C LEU A 197 -20.44 -9.84 47.22
N ALA A 198 -20.41 -10.55 48.36
CA ALA A 198 -20.46 -12.01 48.42
C ALA A 198 -21.73 -12.59 47.78
N LYS A 199 -22.88 -11.94 47.97
CA LYS A 199 -24.13 -12.31 47.28
C LYS A 199 -24.03 -12.11 45.75
N GLY A 200 -23.33 -11.08 45.29
CA GLY A 200 -22.95 -10.91 43.88
C GLY A 200 -22.07 -12.07 43.38
N THR A 201 -21.00 -12.39 44.10
CA THR A 201 -20.08 -13.52 43.81
C THR A 201 -20.82 -14.84 43.70
N SER A 202 -21.76 -15.10 44.62
CA SER A 202 -22.68 -16.25 44.59
C SER A 202 -23.49 -16.32 43.28
N ASN A 203 -24.10 -15.21 42.87
CA ASN A 203 -24.91 -15.14 41.65
C ASN A 203 -24.07 -15.35 40.39
N MET A 204 -22.90 -14.73 40.32
CA MET A 204 -21.96 -14.88 39.20
C MET A 204 -21.46 -16.32 39.08
N TYR A 205 -21.05 -16.95 40.19
CA TYR A 205 -20.63 -18.36 40.18
C TYR A 205 -21.78 -19.34 39.89
N LYS A 206 -23.02 -19.02 40.27
CA LYS A 206 -24.20 -19.81 39.83
C LYS A 206 -24.33 -19.76 38.31
N SER A 207 -24.33 -18.54 37.75
CA SER A 207 -24.45 -18.28 36.31
C SER A 207 -23.31 -18.92 35.50
N ALA A 208 -22.09 -18.98 36.06
CA ALA A 208 -20.94 -19.68 35.49
C ALA A 208 -21.08 -21.20 35.59
N GLY A 209 -21.41 -21.74 36.77
CA GLY A 209 -21.57 -23.18 37.00
C GLY A 209 -22.69 -23.83 36.18
N GLU A 210 -23.79 -23.10 35.96
CA GLU A 210 -24.87 -23.52 35.04
C GLU A 210 -24.39 -23.58 33.58
N ALA A 211 -23.56 -22.62 33.14
CA ALA A 211 -23.00 -22.59 31.78
C ALA A 211 -21.93 -23.67 31.58
N LEU A 212 -21.05 -23.90 32.56
CA LEU A 212 -20.05 -24.96 32.51
C LEU A 212 -20.72 -26.36 32.50
N ALA A 213 -21.80 -26.55 33.27
CA ALA A 213 -22.57 -27.78 33.26
C ALA A 213 -23.23 -28.05 31.88
N SER A 214 -23.79 -27.02 31.22
CA SER A 214 -24.38 -27.18 29.89
C SER A 214 -23.33 -27.49 28.80
N VAL A 215 -22.13 -26.90 28.87
CA VAL A 215 -21.02 -27.23 27.96
C VAL A 215 -20.54 -28.67 28.18
N HIS A 216 -20.29 -29.07 29.42
CA HIS A 216 -19.86 -30.43 29.76
C HIS A 216 -20.88 -31.50 29.30
N THR A 217 -22.17 -31.24 29.49
CA THR A 217 -23.26 -32.15 29.07
C THR A 217 -23.43 -32.23 27.55
N SER A 218 -23.22 -31.13 26.83
CA SER A 218 -23.47 -31.07 25.37
C SER A 218 -22.28 -31.46 24.50
N LYS A 219 -21.04 -31.28 24.97
CA LYS A 219 -19.82 -31.47 24.16
C LYS A 219 -18.80 -32.43 24.78
N SER A 220 -19.12 -33.04 25.93
CA SER A 220 -18.36 -34.11 26.60
C SER A 220 -16.90 -33.79 26.96
N TRP A 221 -16.53 -32.52 26.99
CA TRP A 221 -15.21 -32.06 27.43
C TRP A 221 -15.34 -31.00 28.55
N GLY A 222 -14.22 -30.73 29.21
CA GLY A 222 -14.13 -29.78 30.32
C GLY A 222 -14.24 -30.52 31.64
N GLU A 223 -13.35 -30.20 32.59
CA GLU A 223 -13.21 -31.01 33.79
C GLU A 223 -14.48 -30.98 34.66
N LYS A 224 -14.84 -32.16 35.20
CA LYS A 224 -15.97 -32.28 36.14
C LYS A 224 -15.75 -31.52 37.45
N SER A 225 -14.48 -31.31 37.81
CA SER A 225 -14.03 -30.46 38.91
C SER A 225 -14.56 -29.02 38.78
N TRP A 226 -14.50 -28.40 37.60
CA TRP A 226 -14.71 -26.95 37.44
C TRP A 226 -16.16 -26.52 37.64
N HIS A 227 -17.13 -27.26 37.09
CA HIS A 227 -18.54 -26.94 37.32
C HIS A 227 -18.97 -27.26 38.75
N LEU A 228 -18.45 -28.33 39.34
CA LEU A 228 -18.72 -28.70 40.74
C LEU A 228 -18.10 -27.69 41.72
N LEU A 229 -16.87 -27.23 41.46
CA LEU A 229 -16.21 -26.15 42.22
C LEU A 229 -16.96 -24.83 42.07
N SER A 230 -17.43 -24.48 40.87
CA SER A 230 -18.24 -23.27 40.65
C SER A 230 -19.57 -23.30 41.42
N GLN A 231 -20.25 -24.46 41.44
CA GLN A 231 -21.47 -24.66 42.24
C GLN A 231 -21.17 -24.62 43.75
N LEU A 232 -20.06 -25.22 44.20
CA LEU A 232 -19.63 -25.17 45.59
C LEU A 232 -19.30 -23.74 46.03
N LYS A 233 -18.52 -22.99 45.24
CA LYS A 233 -18.21 -21.57 45.46
C LYS A 233 -19.46 -20.71 45.50
N SER A 234 -20.42 -20.95 44.60
CA SER A 234 -21.71 -20.23 44.61
C SER A 234 -22.42 -20.36 45.97
N LYS A 235 -22.57 -21.59 46.49
CA LYS A 235 -23.18 -21.84 47.80
C LYS A 235 -22.34 -21.34 48.98
N TYR A 236 -21.01 -21.44 48.89
CA TYR A 236 -20.08 -20.91 49.90
C TYR A 236 -20.19 -19.38 50.04
N TYR A 237 -20.16 -18.64 48.93
CA TYR A 237 -20.34 -17.18 48.96
C TYR A 237 -21.77 -16.75 49.34
N LEU A 238 -22.77 -17.58 49.09
CA LEU A 238 -24.12 -17.39 49.61
C LEU A 238 -24.14 -17.51 51.14
N ALA A 239 -23.51 -18.54 51.71
CA ALA A 239 -23.39 -18.74 53.16
C ALA A 239 -22.64 -17.58 53.84
N ILE A 240 -21.53 -17.13 53.27
CA ILE A 240 -20.79 -15.92 53.70
C ILE A 240 -21.69 -14.68 53.65
N SER A 241 -22.52 -14.52 52.61
CA SER A 241 -23.41 -13.35 52.52
C SER A 241 -24.43 -13.29 53.66
N TYR A 242 -24.92 -14.44 54.13
CA TYR A 242 -25.83 -14.52 55.27
C TYR A 242 -25.12 -14.25 56.61
N ASP A 243 -23.91 -14.78 56.82
CA ASP A 243 -23.11 -14.50 58.04
C ASP A 243 -22.73 -13.01 58.15
N TYR A 244 -22.24 -12.38 57.08
CA TYR A 244 -21.92 -10.94 57.11
C TYR A 244 -23.18 -10.05 57.19
N GLN A 245 -24.34 -10.51 56.70
CA GLN A 245 -25.61 -9.82 56.91
C GLN A 245 -26.10 -9.95 58.35
N ALA A 246 -25.88 -11.10 59.02
CA ALA A 246 -26.14 -11.26 60.45
C ALA A 246 -25.27 -10.32 61.28
N ARG A 247 -23.94 -10.27 61.03
CA ARG A 247 -23.01 -9.31 61.67
C ARG A 247 -23.41 -7.85 61.47
N HIS A 248 -23.97 -7.50 60.31
CA HIS A 248 -24.51 -6.16 60.08
C HIS A 248 -25.74 -5.85 60.93
N LEU A 249 -26.64 -6.82 61.11
CA LEU A 249 -27.86 -6.65 61.93
C LEU A 249 -27.57 -6.67 63.43
N GLU A 250 -26.58 -7.46 63.87
CA GLU A 250 -25.96 -7.38 65.20
C GLU A 250 -25.44 -5.95 65.45
N ALA A 251 -24.66 -5.39 64.51
CA ALA A 251 -24.20 -4.00 64.54
C ALA A 251 -25.30 -2.92 64.27
N THR A 252 -26.57 -3.33 64.15
CA THR A 252 -27.75 -2.44 64.05
C THR A 252 -28.78 -2.75 65.14
N ASP A 253 -28.37 -3.43 66.22
CA ASP A 253 -29.19 -3.81 67.37
C ASP A 253 -30.48 -4.60 67.01
N LYS A 254 -30.38 -5.54 66.05
CA LYS A 254 -31.49 -6.39 65.58
C LYS A 254 -31.15 -7.88 65.70
N TYR A 255 -30.91 -8.29 66.94
CA TYR A 255 -30.43 -9.60 67.36
C TYR A 255 -31.33 -10.76 66.89
N GLY A 256 -32.66 -10.62 66.96
CA GLY A 256 -33.60 -11.63 66.49
C GLY A 256 -33.55 -11.82 64.97
N GLN A 257 -33.37 -10.75 64.20
CA GLN A 257 -33.18 -10.84 62.75
C GLN A 257 -31.81 -11.42 62.39
N ALA A 258 -30.76 -11.04 63.12
CA ALA A 258 -29.42 -11.58 62.95
C ALA A 258 -29.39 -13.11 63.19
N LEU A 259 -30.05 -13.60 64.24
CA LEU A 259 -30.19 -15.04 64.53
C LEU A 259 -30.87 -15.81 63.40
N ALA A 260 -31.90 -15.26 62.77
CA ALA A 260 -32.59 -15.91 61.65
C ALA A 260 -31.65 -16.08 60.44
N TYR A 261 -30.86 -15.05 60.08
CA TYR A 261 -29.85 -15.18 59.01
C TYR A 261 -28.70 -16.12 59.39
N LEU A 262 -28.25 -16.11 60.65
CA LEU A 262 -27.13 -16.92 61.10
C LEU A 262 -27.47 -18.43 61.16
N ASN A 263 -28.70 -18.78 61.51
CA ASN A 263 -29.22 -20.14 61.38
C ASN A 263 -29.22 -20.63 59.91
N ILE A 264 -29.66 -19.77 58.97
CA ILE A 264 -29.62 -20.06 57.53
C ILE A 264 -28.17 -20.21 57.05
N ALA A 265 -27.26 -19.34 57.50
CA ALA A 265 -25.84 -19.43 57.19
C ALA A 265 -25.26 -20.80 57.61
N VAL A 266 -25.48 -21.22 58.86
CA VAL A 266 -24.94 -22.48 59.41
C VAL A 266 -25.46 -23.72 58.66
N GLU A 267 -26.76 -23.85 58.38
CA GLU A 267 -27.24 -25.01 57.61
C GLU A 267 -26.77 -24.97 56.15
N SER A 268 -26.62 -23.77 55.55
CA SER A 268 -26.03 -23.65 54.21
C SER A 268 -24.54 -24.04 54.18
N PHE A 269 -23.73 -23.66 55.18
CA PHE A 269 -22.35 -24.15 55.32
C PHE A 269 -22.31 -25.68 55.52
N ARG A 270 -23.22 -26.25 56.32
CA ARG A 270 -23.35 -27.70 56.48
C ARG A 270 -23.73 -28.40 55.17
N GLU A 271 -24.53 -27.77 54.29
CA GLU A 271 -24.82 -28.28 52.94
C GLU A 271 -23.59 -28.20 52.02
N VAL A 272 -22.85 -27.09 52.06
CA VAL A 272 -21.58 -26.90 51.33
C VAL A 272 -20.56 -27.96 51.73
N VAL A 273 -20.33 -28.21 53.02
CA VAL A 273 -19.36 -29.22 53.48
C VAL A 273 -19.73 -30.64 53.01
N LYS A 274 -21.02 -31.01 53.01
CA LYS A 274 -21.49 -32.29 52.44
C LYS A 274 -21.16 -32.40 50.94
N GLN A 275 -21.24 -31.30 50.19
CA GLN A 275 -20.96 -31.23 48.75
C GLN A 275 -19.47 -31.03 48.42
N ALA A 276 -18.66 -30.64 49.41
CA ALA A 276 -17.21 -30.51 49.30
C ALA A 276 -16.47 -31.86 49.38
N VAL A 277 -17.06 -32.89 50.01
CA VAL A 277 -16.41 -34.21 50.22
C VAL A 277 -15.83 -34.82 48.92
N PRO A 278 -16.52 -34.84 47.77
CA PRO A 278 -15.97 -35.40 46.53
C PRO A 278 -14.81 -34.59 45.92
N LEU A 279 -14.62 -33.35 46.33
CA LEU A 279 -13.58 -32.44 45.82
C LEU A 279 -12.32 -32.37 46.72
N HIS A 280 -12.37 -32.96 47.93
CA HIS A 280 -11.29 -32.85 48.91
C HIS A 280 -9.94 -33.41 48.42
N SER A 281 -9.95 -34.36 47.47
CA SER A 281 -8.73 -34.91 46.86
C SER A 281 -8.03 -33.97 45.85
N GLN A 282 -8.66 -32.84 45.49
CA GLN A 282 -8.11 -31.86 44.53
C GLN A 282 -7.99 -30.46 45.14
N TYR A 283 -8.78 -30.15 46.18
CA TYR A 283 -8.87 -28.81 46.77
C TYR A 283 -8.91 -28.86 48.31
N SER A 284 -8.02 -29.66 48.92
CA SER A 284 -7.92 -29.88 50.38
C SER A 284 -8.10 -28.60 51.20
N ASP A 285 -7.26 -27.61 50.89
CA ASP A 285 -7.06 -26.39 51.67
C ASP A 285 -8.32 -25.49 51.67
N PHE A 286 -9.03 -25.47 50.53
CA PHE A 286 -10.32 -24.80 50.41
C PHE A 286 -11.41 -25.54 51.19
N VAL A 287 -11.45 -26.88 51.15
CA VAL A 287 -12.40 -27.67 51.94
C VAL A 287 -12.17 -27.50 53.44
N ASP A 288 -10.93 -27.37 53.89
CA ASP A 288 -10.60 -27.13 55.30
C ASP A 288 -10.86 -25.68 55.73
N THR A 289 -10.69 -24.71 54.83
CA THR A 289 -11.13 -23.33 55.02
C THR A 289 -12.66 -23.24 55.19
N ILE A 290 -13.44 -23.97 54.37
CA ILE A 290 -14.90 -24.04 54.53
C ILE A 290 -15.28 -24.58 55.93
N LYS A 291 -14.59 -25.63 56.42
CA LYS A 291 -14.84 -26.16 57.78
C LYS A 291 -14.57 -25.12 58.86
N ALA A 292 -13.46 -24.38 58.77
CA ALA A 292 -13.12 -23.31 59.72
C ALA A 292 -14.18 -22.18 59.73
N TYR A 293 -14.73 -21.82 58.57
CA TYR A 293 -15.87 -20.89 58.50
C TYR A 293 -17.15 -21.48 59.10
N GLN A 294 -17.46 -22.77 58.90
CA GLN A 294 -18.59 -23.43 59.56
C GLN A 294 -18.45 -23.40 61.09
N GLU A 295 -17.30 -23.80 61.63
CA GLU A 295 -17.05 -23.80 63.08
C GLU A 295 -17.16 -22.39 63.68
N THR A 296 -16.66 -21.37 62.97
CA THR A 296 -16.77 -19.96 63.35
C THR A 296 -18.24 -19.49 63.36
N ALA A 297 -19.02 -19.83 62.34
CA ALA A 297 -20.44 -19.50 62.25
C ALA A 297 -21.27 -20.21 63.34
N GLU A 298 -20.97 -21.48 63.62
CA GLU A 298 -21.60 -22.23 64.71
C GLU A 298 -21.26 -21.67 66.10
N LEU A 299 -20.05 -21.15 66.31
CA LEU A 299 -19.65 -20.48 67.55
C LEU A 299 -20.39 -19.14 67.70
N ASN A 300 -20.41 -18.32 66.64
CA ASN A 300 -21.17 -17.07 66.61
C ASN A 300 -22.66 -17.30 66.90
N LEU A 301 -23.26 -18.36 66.34
CA LEU A 301 -24.65 -18.74 66.60
C LEU A 301 -24.85 -19.03 68.09
N LYS A 302 -24.04 -19.92 68.68
CA LYS A 302 -24.11 -20.29 70.10
C LYS A 302 -23.85 -19.10 71.06
N ARG A 303 -23.11 -18.07 70.62
CA ARG A 303 -22.98 -16.78 71.33
C ARG A 303 -24.30 -15.99 71.27
N LEU A 304 -24.74 -15.67 70.06
CA LEU A 304 -25.86 -14.77 69.80
C LEU A 304 -27.20 -15.32 70.31
N ASP A 305 -27.36 -16.64 70.27
CA ASP A 305 -28.54 -17.37 70.75
C ASP A 305 -28.67 -17.23 72.27
N LYS A 306 -27.56 -17.48 72.98
CA LYS A 306 -27.43 -17.23 74.42
C LYS A 306 -27.66 -15.76 74.77
N ASP A 307 -27.03 -14.83 74.05
CA ASP A 307 -27.16 -13.40 74.37
C ASP A 307 -28.60 -12.90 74.12
N ASN A 308 -29.33 -13.46 73.15
CA ASN A 308 -30.75 -13.20 72.97
C ASN A 308 -31.60 -13.80 74.11
N ASP A 309 -31.37 -15.06 74.49
CA ASP A 309 -32.11 -15.75 75.55
C ASP A 309 -31.90 -15.17 76.96
N PHE A 310 -30.75 -14.53 77.22
CA PHE A 310 -30.44 -13.95 78.54
C PHE A 310 -30.51 -12.42 78.60
N ILE A 311 -30.45 -11.71 77.46
CA ILE A 311 -30.39 -10.24 77.42
C ILE A 311 -31.53 -9.68 76.56
N TYR A 312 -31.48 -9.90 75.24
CA TYR A 312 -32.29 -9.10 74.29
C TYR A 312 -33.75 -9.54 74.14
N HIS A 313 -34.03 -10.83 74.27
CA HIS A 313 -35.36 -11.44 74.14
C HIS A 313 -36.12 -11.06 72.84
N GLU A 314 -35.40 -10.83 71.73
CA GLU A 314 -36.03 -10.49 70.46
C GLU A 314 -36.69 -11.70 69.79
N HIS A 315 -37.83 -11.47 69.16
CA HIS A 315 -38.56 -12.48 68.39
C HIS A 315 -37.80 -12.82 67.09
N ILE A 316 -37.33 -14.07 66.97
CA ILE A 316 -36.69 -14.60 65.77
C ILE A 316 -37.73 -14.75 64.64
N PRO A 317 -37.64 -14.00 63.51
CA PRO A 317 -38.57 -14.13 62.41
C PRO A 317 -38.35 -15.41 61.60
N ASN A 318 -39.41 -15.92 60.97
CA ASN A 318 -39.33 -17.09 60.10
C ASN A 318 -38.51 -16.77 58.84
N ALA A 319 -37.69 -17.71 58.37
CA ALA A 319 -36.83 -17.57 57.19
C ALA A 319 -37.57 -17.06 55.93
N ALA A 320 -38.84 -17.45 55.76
CA ALA A 320 -39.69 -17.02 54.64
C ALA A 320 -40.15 -15.54 54.69
N THR A 321 -39.91 -14.81 55.79
CA THR A 321 -40.25 -13.37 55.93
C THR A 321 -39.02 -12.47 55.93
N LEU A 322 -37.83 -13.00 55.63
CA LEU A 322 -36.58 -12.25 55.52
C LEU A 322 -36.47 -11.57 54.14
N ALA A 323 -35.94 -10.35 54.11
CA ALA A 323 -35.70 -9.62 52.87
C ALA A 323 -34.48 -10.18 52.12
N GLU A 324 -34.60 -10.46 50.83
CA GLU A 324 -33.46 -10.97 50.05
C GLU A 324 -32.28 -9.98 50.03
N ILE A 325 -31.08 -10.50 50.22
CA ILE A 325 -29.84 -9.71 50.12
C ILE A 325 -29.67 -9.29 48.65
N SER A 326 -29.65 -7.98 48.42
CA SER A 326 -29.34 -7.38 47.12
C SER A 326 -27.87 -7.61 46.77
N GLY A 327 -27.60 -8.38 45.71
CA GLY A 327 -26.24 -8.63 45.23
C GLY A 327 -25.61 -7.40 44.57
N MET A 328 -24.32 -7.18 44.80
CA MET A 328 -23.53 -6.12 44.18
C MET A 328 -22.46 -6.73 43.26
N GLU A 329 -22.73 -6.71 41.96
CA GLU A 329 -21.78 -7.12 40.92
C GLU A 329 -20.90 -5.93 40.53
N ALA A 330 -19.65 -5.93 40.99
CA ALA A 330 -18.68 -4.86 40.76
C ALA A 330 -17.73 -5.20 39.60
N ALA A 331 -17.36 -6.48 39.46
CA ALA A 331 -16.60 -6.97 38.31
C ALA A 331 -17.45 -6.97 37.03
N LYS A 332 -16.84 -6.54 35.92
CA LYS A 332 -17.41 -6.63 34.56
C LYS A 332 -16.31 -7.01 33.56
N PRO A 333 -16.62 -7.63 32.40
CA PRO A 333 -15.63 -7.83 31.35
C PRO A 333 -15.09 -6.47 30.87
N THR A 334 -13.77 -6.31 30.76
CA THR A 334 -13.19 -5.08 30.20
C THR A 334 -13.14 -5.20 28.67
N PRO A 335 -13.91 -4.40 27.90
CA PRO A 335 -13.95 -4.53 26.45
C PRO A 335 -12.56 -4.28 25.83
N MET A 336 -12.23 -5.02 24.78
CA MET A 336 -10.90 -5.00 24.13
C MET A 336 -10.43 -3.57 23.77
N ASN A 337 -11.36 -2.71 23.32
CA ASN A 337 -11.11 -1.31 22.99
C ASN A 337 -10.75 -0.40 24.19
N GLN A 338 -10.96 -0.85 25.44
CA GLN A 338 -10.45 -0.18 26.65
C GLN A 338 -9.08 -0.74 27.04
N LEU A 339 -8.85 -2.05 26.92
CA LEU A 339 -7.54 -2.66 27.15
C LEU A 339 -6.44 -1.98 26.32
N TYR A 340 -6.70 -1.71 25.03
CA TYR A 340 -5.81 -0.97 24.13
C TYR A 340 -5.67 0.55 24.42
N LYS A 341 -6.57 1.16 25.18
CA LYS A 341 -6.57 2.62 25.44
C LYS A 341 -6.05 3.01 26.82
N GLU A 342 -6.29 2.18 27.82
CA GLU A 342 -5.81 2.39 29.19
C GLU A 342 -4.32 2.09 29.30
N ASN A 343 -3.86 1.01 28.63
CA ASN A 343 -2.44 0.67 28.53
C ASN A 343 -1.81 1.38 27.31
N LYS A 344 -1.34 2.61 27.50
CA LYS A 344 -0.49 3.31 26.50
C LYS A 344 0.71 2.49 26.05
N ASP A 345 1.15 1.58 26.90
CA ASP A 345 2.27 0.67 26.67
C ASP A 345 1.96 -0.37 25.58
N ILE A 346 0.70 -0.76 25.34
CA ILE A 346 0.38 -1.75 24.30
C ILE A 346 0.73 -1.23 22.90
N SER A 347 0.51 0.06 22.64
CA SER A 347 0.98 0.70 21.39
C SER A 347 2.51 0.67 21.25
N GLN A 348 3.26 0.68 22.35
CA GLN A 348 4.72 0.57 22.35
C GLN A 348 5.19 -0.89 22.25
N ILE A 349 4.45 -1.83 22.85
CA ILE A 349 4.68 -3.29 22.82
C ILE A 349 4.46 -3.85 21.42
N ILE A 350 3.40 -3.43 20.71
CA ILE A 350 3.20 -3.74 19.28
C ILE A 350 4.39 -3.19 18.46
N GLY A 351 4.83 -1.99 18.81
CA GLY A 351 5.99 -1.33 18.21
C GLY A 351 5.68 -0.71 16.84
N LYS A 352 6.72 -0.48 16.03
CA LYS A 352 6.55 0.00 14.66
C LYS A 352 5.81 -1.04 13.81
N GLU A 353 4.92 -0.61 12.93
CA GLU A 353 4.35 -1.47 11.89
C GLU A 353 5.48 -2.06 11.01
N LEU A 354 5.51 -3.38 10.85
CA LEU A 354 6.48 -4.04 9.98
C LEU A 354 6.24 -3.66 8.50
N PHE A 355 4.99 -3.75 8.04
CA PHE A 355 4.64 -3.58 6.61
C PHE A 355 4.26 -2.14 6.24
N GLU A 356 4.80 -1.13 6.94
CA GLU A 356 4.45 0.31 6.77
C GLU A 356 4.36 0.77 5.31
N LYS A 357 5.34 0.35 4.48
CA LYS A 357 5.48 0.73 3.06
C LYS A 357 4.60 -0.07 2.09
N LEU A 358 4.01 -1.18 2.54
CA LEU A 358 3.24 -2.07 1.68
C LEU A 358 1.78 -1.58 1.60
N ILE A 359 1.44 -0.93 0.49
CA ILE A 359 0.11 -0.38 0.22
C ILE A 359 -0.72 -1.45 -0.52
N PRO A 360 -1.89 -1.88 -0.01
CA PRO A 360 -2.70 -2.90 -0.67
C PRO A 360 -3.24 -2.45 -2.03
N LEU A 361 -3.44 -3.40 -2.96
CA LEU A 361 -3.94 -3.13 -4.31
C LEU A 361 -5.27 -2.35 -4.31
N SER A 362 -6.19 -2.66 -3.40
CA SER A 362 -7.47 -1.95 -3.25
C SER A 362 -7.31 -0.49 -2.81
N VAL A 363 -6.20 -0.12 -2.17
CA VAL A 363 -5.84 1.27 -1.89
C VAL A 363 -5.11 1.90 -3.07
N HIS A 364 -4.30 1.14 -3.84
CA HIS A 364 -3.77 1.63 -5.11
C HIS A 364 -4.89 1.97 -6.11
N GLU A 365 -5.88 1.12 -6.29
CA GLU A 365 -7.06 1.38 -7.14
C GLU A 365 -7.80 2.66 -6.71
N LYS A 366 -8.11 2.79 -5.41
CA LYS A 366 -8.81 3.96 -4.85
C LYS A 366 -7.95 5.23 -4.88
N SER A 367 -6.64 5.11 -4.72
CA SER A 367 -5.68 6.22 -4.86
C SER A 367 -5.51 6.64 -6.32
N SER A 368 -5.59 5.71 -7.28
CA SER A 368 -5.65 6.02 -8.71
C SER A 368 -6.95 6.76 -9.07
N LEU A 369 -8.11 6.30 -8.59
CA LEU A 369 -9.39 7.02 -8.76
C LEU A 369 -9.35 8.43 -8.14
N TYR A 370 -8.84 8.56 -6.91
CA TYR A 370 -8.65 9.87 -6.29
C TYR A 370 -7.64 10.75 -7.04
N SER A 371 -6.59 10.16 -7.60
CA SER A 371 -5.62 10.88 -8.45
C SER A 371 -6.23 11.31 -9.78
N GLU A 372 -7.19 10.55 -10.33
CA GLU A 372 -7.95 10.93 -11.50
C GLU A 372 -8.95 12.06 -11.20
N GLU A 373 -9.67 12.02 -10.07
CA GLU A 373 -10.49 13.14 -9.58
C GLU A 373 -9.65 14.41 -9.33
N LYS A 374 -8.51 14.30 -8.65
CA LYS A 374 -7.56 15.41 -8.49
C LYS A 374 -7.03 15.93 -9.83
N ALA A 375 -6.75 15.05 -10.80
CA ALA A 375 -6.31 15.46 -12.14
C ALA A 375 -7.45 16.08 -12.96
N SER A 376 -8.69 15.63 -12.80
CA SER A 376 -9.90 16.20 -13.39
C SER A 376 -10.14 17.62 -12.87
N LEU A 377 -10.08 17.80 -11.55
CA LEU A 377 -10.15 19.11 -10.90
C LEU A 377 -9.00 20.04 -11.35
N LEU A 378 -7.76 19.55 -11.39
CA LEU A 378 -6.60 20.34 -11.83
C LEU A 378 -6.68 20.73 -13.31
N ARG A 379 -7.21 19.87 -14.18
CA ARG A 379 -7.49 20.20 -15.59
C ARG A 379 -8.55 21.30 -15.69
N LYS A 380 -9.70 21.12 -15.01
CA LYS A 380 -10.83 22.07 -15.06
C LYS A 380 -10.45 23.47 -14.55
N GLU A 381 -9.77 23.56 -13.42
CA GLU A 381 -9.31 24.84 -12.87
C GLU A 381 -8.16 25.43 -13.73
N GLY A 382 -7.35 24.58 -14.36
CA GLY A 382 -6.32 25.00 -15.32
C GLY A 382 -6.91 25.59 -16.61
N GLU A 383 -7.91 24.93 -17.19
CA GLU A 383 -8.67 25.39 -18.35
C GLU A 383 -9.37 26.73 -18.04
N ALA A 384 -9.98 26.87 -16.85
CA ALA A 384 -10.58 28.14 -16.42
C ALA A 384 -9.54 29.28 -16.26
N VAL A 385 -8.30 28.96 -15.88
CA VAL A 385 -7.18 29.91 -15.82
C VAL A 385 -6.69 30.26 -17.23
N GLU A 386 -6.53 29.29 -18.11
CA GLU A 386 -6.03 29.43 -19.49
C GLU A 386 -7.02 30.22 -20.37
N VAL A 387 -8.31 29.84 -20.37
CA VAL A 387 -9.38 30.59 -21.05
C VAL A 387 -9.45 32.03 -20.56
N ALA A 388 -9.27 32.28 -19.25
CA ALA A 388 -9.24 33.63 -18.73
C ALA A 388 -7.96 34.42 -19.09
N GLU A 389 -6.85 33.75 -19.41
CA GLU A 389 -5.66 34.40 -19.97
C GLU A 389 -5.78 34.67 -21.47
N GLU A 390 -6.41 33.77 -22.22
CA GLU A 390 -6.75 33.99 -23.62
C GLU A 390 -7.76 35.14 -23.78
N GLU A 391 -8.84 35.17 -22.97
CA GLU A 391 -9.76 36.31 -22.89
C GLU A 391 -9.03 37.63 -22.63
N MET A 392 -8.02 37.63 -21.75
CA MET A 392 -7.22 38.82 -21.44
C MET A 392 -6.32 39.21 -22.62
N ALA A 393 -5.64 38.24 -23.25
CA ALA A 393 -4.75 38.47 -24.38
C ALA A 393 -5.52 39.00 -25.59
N SER A 394 -6.61 38.33 -25.99
CA SER A 394 -7.46 38.75 -27.10
C SER A 394 -8.13 40.10 -26.85
N ALA A 395 -8.53 40.40 -25.60
CA ALA A 395 -9.07 41.72 -25.26
C ALA A 395 -8.01 42.84 -25.33
N LEU A 396 -6.77 42.58 -24.94
CA LEU A 396 -5.68 43.56 -25.06
C LEU A 396 -5.26 43.77 -26.52
N GLU A 397 -5.16 42.69 -27.30
CA GLU A 397 -4.87 42.73 -28.75
C GLU A 397 -5.95 43.48 -29.53
N PHE A 398 -7.23 43.21 -29.26
CA PHE A 398 -8.37 43.92 -29.86
C PHE A 398 -8.37 45.43 -29.57
N LEU A 399 -7.70 45.88 -28.50
CA LEU A 399 -7.61 47.29 -28.11
C LEU A 399 -6.25 47.93 -28.52
N ASP A 400 -5.31 47.20 -29.12
CA ASP A 400 -3.89 47.58 -29.36
C ASP A 400 -3.17 48.04 -28.07
N LEU A 401 -3.53 47.45 -26.92
CA LEU A 401 -2.95 47.77 -25.61
C LEU A 401 -1.86 46.74 -25.24
N PRO A 402 -0.67 47.13 -24.75
CA PRO A 402 -0.26 48.47 -24.31
C PRO A 402 0.50 49.29 -25.39
N ALA A 403 0.59 48.82 -26.64
CA ALA A 403 1.41 49.46 -27.67
C ALA A 403 0.95 50.88 -27.98
N SER A 404 -0.37 51.07 -28.18
CA SER A 404 -0.99 52.38 -28.38
C SER A 404 -0.82 53.34 -27.20
N LEU A 405 -0.91 52.88 -25.94
CA LEU A 405 -0.64 53.71 -24.76
C LEU A 405 0.80 54.23 -24.76
N ARG A 406 1.79 53.38 -25.03
CA ARG A 406 3.20 53.82 -25.10
C ARG A 406 3.44 54.84 -26.20
N ILE A 407 2.76 54.69 -27.35
CA ILE A 407 2.82 55.64 -28.48
C ILE A 407 2.11 56.97 -28.17
N LEU A 408 1.13 56.99 -27.26
CA LEU A 408 0.51 58.22 -26.74
C LEU A 408 1.40 58.89 -25.68
N GLN A 409 1.97 58.12 -24.75
CA GLN A 409 2.91 58.60 -23.74
C GLN A 409 4.20 59.16 -24.37
N SER A 410 4.72 58.56 -25.44
CA SER A 410 5.94 58.99 -26.14
C SER A 410 5.77 60.24 -27.02
N ASN A 411 4.83 61.14 -26.70
CA ASN A 411 4.71 62.46 -27.34
C ASN A 411 5.35 63.59 -26.52
N SER A 412 5.92 63.28 -25.34
CA SER A 412 6.87 64.16 -24.66
C SER A 412 8.30 63.88 -25.16
N ASP A 413 8.76 64.72 -26.10
CA ASP A 413 10.17 65.07 -26.34
C ASP A 413 11.17 63.93 -26.63
N ILE A 414 11.03 63.24 -27.78
CA ILE A 414 12.18 62.63 -28.48
C ILE A 414 12.13 62.98 -29.98
N GLU A 415 13.28 63.37 -30.52
CA GLU A 415 13.48 63.85 -31.89
C GLU A 415 13.47 62.73 -32.96
N ALA A 416 13.50 63.14 -34.24
CA ALA A 416 13.42 62.27 -35.41
C ALA A 416 14.72 61.48 -35.71
N GLY A 417 15.23 60.73 -34.73
CA GLY A 417 16.44 59.87 -34.86
C GLY A 417 16.25 58.39 -34.52
N ALA A 418 15.17 58.01 -33.82
CA ALA A 418 15.06 56.70 -33.16
C ALA A 418 14.48 55.54 -34.01
N ASP A 419 14.18 55.74 -35.30
CA ASP A 419 13.63 54.67 -36.15
C ASP A 419 14.72 53.82 -36.85
N GLN A 420 16.00 54.06 -36.54
CA GLN A 420 17.14 53.35 -37.11
C GLN A 420 17.53 52.06 -36.34
N ASP A 421 17.01 51.86 -35.13
CA ASP A 421 17.30 50.68 -34.31
C ASP A 421 16.53 49.42 -34.76
N LEU A 422 17.25 48.31 -34.86
CA LEU A 422 16.65 46.98 -35.04
C LEU A 422 15.78 46.64 -33.83
N PRO A 423 14.65 45.93 -33.99
CA PRO A 423 13.88 45.46 -32.85
C PRO A 423 14.75 44.62 -31.91
N SER A 424 14.76 44.93 -30.61
CA SER A 424 15.65 44.27 -29.63
C SER A 424 15.55 42.74 -29.63
N ASN A 425 14.37 42.20 -29.97
CA ASN A 425 14.16 40.76 -30.16
C ASN A 425 15.00 40.18 -31.32
N VAL A 426 15.16 40.90 -32.43
CA VAL A 426 15.99 40.47 -33.57
C VAL A 426 17.48 40.57 -33.22
N GLN A 427 17.87 41.60 -32.44
CA GLN A 427 19.24 41.72 -31.91
C GLN A 427 19.57 40.57 -30.94
N SER A 428 18.64 40.16 -30.07
CA SER A 428 18.85 39.04 -29.16
C SER A 428 18.86 37.69 -29.89
N TRP A 429 17.99 37.47 -30.88
CA TRP A 429 18.04 36.29 -31.76
C TRP A 429 19.38 36.20 -32.53
N ALA A 430 19.86 37.31 -33.09
CA ALA A 430 21.16 37.37 -33.76
C ALA A 430 22.34 37.11 -32.79
N SER A 431 22.26 37.59 -31.56
CA SER A 431 23.26 37.35 -30.51
C SER A 431 23.27 35.88 -30.06
N GLU A 432 22.11 35.27 -29.83
CA GLU A 432 21.98 33.86 -29.42
C GLU A 432 22.43 32.90 -30.55
N ILE A 433 22.13 33.23 -31.81
CA ILE A 433 22.61 32.48 -32.99
C ILE A 433 24.14 32.65 -33.18
N SER A 434 24.68 33.86 -32.98
CA SER A 434 26.11 34.16 -33.14
C SER A 434 26.97 33.53 -32.04
N GLY A 435 26.47 33.48 -30.79
CA GLY A 435 27.14 32.85 -29.66
C GLY A 435 27.11 31.32 -29.66
N SER A 436 26.42 30.69 -30.61
CA SER A 436 26.23 29.23 -30.66
C SER A 436 27.01 28.59 -31.81
N ALA A 437 27.58 27.41 -31.55
CA ALA A 437 28.37 26.68 -32.53
C ALA A 437 27.49 26.12 -33.68
N SER A 438 28.07 26.00 -34.88
CA SER A 438 27.35 25.51 -36.06
C SER A 438 26.78 24.10 -35.84
N ILE A 439 25.48 23.93 -36.08
CA ILE A 439 24.73 22.68 -35.84
C ILE A 439 25.29 21.56 -36.73
N THR A 440 26.16 20.73 -36.15
CA THR A 440 26.99 19.76 -36.89
C THR A 440 26.50 18.33 -36.65
N PHE A 441 25.71 17.81 -37.59
CA PHE A 441 25.09 16.47 -37.52
C PHE A 441 26.09 15.29 -37.49
N ALA A 442 27.38 15.51 -37.81
CA ALA A 442 28.39 14.45 -37.82
C ALA A 442 28.59 13.78 -36.44
N ASN A 443 28.42 14.51 -35.34
CA ASN A 443 28.53 13.94 -33.99
C ASN A 443 27.37 12.95 -33.71
N LEU A 444 26.16 13.31 -34.15
CA LEU A 444 24.95 12.51 -34.01
C LEU A 444 25.05 11.23 -34.85
N GLU A 445 25.53 11.37 -36.09
CA GLU A 445 25.81 10.24 -36.99
C GLU A 445 26.89 9.30 -36.45
N SER A 446 27.93 9.83 -35.79
CA SER A 446 28.96 9.02 -35.10
C SER A 446 28.38 8.18 -33.96
N LYS A 447 27.51 8.77 -33.11
CA LYS A 447 26.80 8.04 -32.06
C LYS A 447 25.87 6.96 -32.64
N ARG A 448 25.05 7.30 -33.64
CA ARG A 448 24.16 6.38 -34.36
C ARG A 448 24.91 5.18 -34.94
N ASN A 449 26.06 5.41 -35.56
CA ASN A 449 26.92 4.37 -36.13
C ASN A 449 27.57 3.50 -35.02
N THR A 450 27.89 4.08 -33.87
CA THR A 450 28.41 3.34 -32.70
C THR A 450 27.35 2.40 -32.12
N VAL A 451 26.11 2.89 -31.93
CA VAL A 451 24.95 2.08 -31.52
C VAL A 451 24.71 0.91 -32.49
N TYR A 452 24.70 1.18 -33.80
CA TYR A 452 24.54 0.16 -34.83
C TYR A 452 25.63 -0.95 -34.74
N ASN A 453 26.89 -0.56 -34.52
CA ASN A 453 28.00 -1.51 -34.37
C ASN A 453 27.88 -2.36 -33.08
N THR A 454 27.37 -1.81 -31.98
CA THR A 454 27.10 -2.56 -30.74
C THR A 454 25.99 -3.60 -30.95
N ILE A 455 24.88 -3.21 -31.59
CA ILE A 455 23.77 -4.12 -31.91
C ILE A 455 24.23 -5.26 -32.83
N LYS A 456 25.01 -4.93 -33.88
CA LYS A 456 25.53 -5.91 -34.84
C LYS A 456 26.47 -6.93 -34.18
N LYS A 457 27.21 -6.55 -33.14
CA LYS A 457 28.01 -7.48 -32.32
C LYS A 457 27.13 -8.42 -31.49
N ALA A 458 26.08 -7.91 -30.84
CA ALA A 458 25.15 -8.73 -30.06
C ALA A 458 24.42 -9.76 -30.95
N GLU A 459 23.94 -9.32 -32.11
CA GLU A 459 23.34 -10.18 -33.15
C GLU A 459 24.31 -11.26 -33.66
N SER A 460 25.59 -10.91 -33.86
CA SER A 460 26.63 -11.88 -34.24
C SER A 460 26.85 -12.97 -33.18
N LEU A 461 26.85 -12.62 -31.89
CA LEU A 461 27.07 -13.57 -30.79
C LEU A 461 25.92 -14.58 -30.62
N ILE A 462 24.69 -14.15 -30.89
CA ILE A 462 23.49 -15.01 -30.86
C ILE A 462 23.51 -15.97 -32.06
N ASN A 463 23.76 -15.44 -33.27
CA ASN A 463 23.88 -16.26 -34.47
C ASN A 463 25.05 -17.25 -34.39
N GLU A 464 26.13 -16.89 -33.71
CA GLU A 464 27.25 -17.81 -33.45
C GLU A 464 26.88 -18.90 -32.44
N GLU A 465 26.22 -18.56 -31.32
CA GLU A 465 25.75 -19.56 -30.34
C GLU A 465 24.79 -20.57 -30.99
N GLU A 466 23.89 -20.12 -31.85
CA GLU A 466 22.95 -20.99 -32.56
C GLU A 466 23.66 -21.89 -33.58
N ASN A 467 24.60 -21.35 -34.37
CA ASN A 467 25.40 -22.15 -35.31
C ASN A 467 26.26 -23.20 -34.58
N GLN A 468 26.84 -22.86 -33.44
CA GLN A 468 27.56 -23.80 -32.59
C GLN A 468 26.61 -24.87 -31.98
N TRP A 469 25.39 -24.52 -31.55
CA TRP A 469 24.38 -25.48 -31.09
C TRP A 469 23.94 -26.43 -32.21
N ARG A 470 23.62 -25.91 -33.41
CA ARG A 470 23.29 -26.70 -34.60
C ARG A 470 24.42 -27.69 -34.94
N THR A 471 25.68 -27.23 -34.88
CA THR A 471 26.87 -28.06 -35.13
C THR A 471 27.05 -29.15 -34.08
N ALA A 472 26.94 -28.82 -32.78
CA ALA A 472 27.06 -29.80 -31.70
C ALA A 472 25.94 -30.86 -31.77
N LYS A 473 24.70 -30.45 -32.01
CA LYS A 473 23.58 -31.39 -32.19
C LYS A 473 23.78 -32.31 -33.40
N SER A 474 24.32 -31.79 -34.50
CA SER A 474 24.63 -32.59 -35.70
C SER A 474 25.78 -33.59 -35.49
N GLN A 475 26.69 -33.35 -34.54
CA GLN A 475 27.84 -34.24 -34.28
C GLN A 475 27.57 -35.33 -33.24
N TYR A 476 26.73 -35.06 -32.23
CA TYR A 476 26.54 -35.97 -31.08
C TYR A 476 25.09 -36.48 -30.93
N GLY A 477 24.15 -36.01 -31.75
CA GLY A 477 22.78 -36.52 -31.81
C GLY A 477 22.09 -36.58 -30.46
N ASP A 478 21.53 -37.76 -30.12
CA ASP A 478 20.78 -38.00 -28.88
C ASP A 478 21.63 -37.93 -27.61
N SER A 479 22.97 -37.93 -27.72
CA SER A 479 23.87 -37.72 -26.57
C SER A 479 23.98 -36.25 -26.14
N PHE A 480 23.41 -35.31 -26.92
CA PHE A 480 23.51 -33.87 -26.69
C PHE A 480 22.13 -33.25 -26.37
N ASN A 481 21.63 -33.53 -25.17
CA ASN A 481 20.34 -33.02 -24.69
C ASN A 481 20.45 -31.59 -24.11
N GLN A 482 20.79 -30.61 -24.96
CA GLN A 482 20.78 -29.18 -24.62
C GLN A 482 19.51 -28.50 -25.19
N THR A 483 18.70 -27.87 -24.33
CA THR A 483 17.46 -27.14 -24.71
C THR A 483 17.70 -26.19 -25.87
N SER A 484 16.75 -26.12 -26.82
CA SER A 484 16.89 -25.34 -28.06
C SER A 484 17.15 -23.86 -27.79
N SER A 485 18.29 -23.35 -28.26
CA SER A 485 18.70 -21.96 -28.06
C SER A 485 17.68 -20.94 -28.55
N ILE A 486 16.99 -21.24 -29.67
CA ILE A 486 15.99 -20.36 -30.31
C ILE A 486 14.89 -19.94 -29.33
N SER A 487 14.48 -20.82 -28.42
CA SER A 487 13.44 -20.49 -27.44
C SER A 487 13.91 -19.47 -26.40
N LEU A 488 15.20 -19.51 -26.03
CA LEU A 488 15.80 -18.68 -24.98
C LEU A 488 16.38 -17.38 -25.53
N SER A 489 16.94 -17.39 -26.74
CA SER A 489 17.43 -16.19 -27.42
C SER A 489 16.29 -15.28 -27.90
N SER A 490 15.08 -15.83 -28.09
CA SER A 490 13.89 -15.11 -28.58
C SER A 490 13.64 -13.76 -27.88
N ALA A 491 13.80 -13.70 -26.54
CA ALA A 491 13.66 -12.47 -25.77
C ALA A 491 14.72 -11.42 -26.17
N ILE A 492 16.00 -11.81 -26.18
CA ILE A 492 17.13 -10.93 -26.55
C ILE A 492 16.98 -10.47 -28.01
N SER A 493 16.59 -11.36 -28.92
CA SER A 493 16.27 -11.01 -30.30
C SER A 493 15.12 -10.00 -30.41
N SER A 494 14.07 -10.13 -29.58
CA SER A 494 12.95 -9.18 -29.59
C SER A 494 13.37 -7.77 -29.13
N ASP A 495 14.27 -7.66 -28.14
CA ASP A 495 14.81 -6.37 -27.70
C ASP A 495 15.84 -5.79 -28.68
N ILE A 496 16.62 -6.64 -29.38
CA ILE A 496 17.43 -6.22 -30.53
C ILE A 496 16.55 -5.64 -31.64
N HIS A 497 15.41 -6.24 -31.95
CA HIS A 497 14.45 -5.70 -32.92
C HIS A 497 13.86 -4.36 -32.46
N ARG A 498 13.44 -4.23 -31.19
CA ARG A 498 12.96 -2.96 -30.61
C ARG A 498 14.00 -1.84 -30.68
N ILE A 499 15.28 -2.13 -30.42
CA ILE A 499 16.34 -1.13 -30.56
C ILE A 499 16.59 -0.80 -32.05
N LYS A 500 16.54 -1.76 -32.98
CA LYS A 500 16.64 -1.49 -34.42
C LYS A 500 15.51 -0.59 -34.93
N GLU A 501 14.29 -0.81 -34.46
CA GLU A 501 13.12 0.05 -34.75
C GLU A 501 13.31 1.47 -34.18
N SER A 502 13.70 1.57 -32.90
CA SER A 502 14.03 2.85 -32.25
C SER A 502 15.13 3.63 -32.98
N LEU A 503 16.19 2.94 -33.42
CA LEU A 503 17.29 3.48 -34.22
C LEU A 503 16.83 3.98 -35.60
N SER A 504 15.88 3.29 -36.23
CA SER A 504 15.25 3.73 -37.48
C SER A 504 14.39 4.98 -37.28
N ASN A 505 13.60 5.02 -36.21
CA ASN A 505 12.73 6.16 -35.89
C ASN A 505 13.54 7.42 -35.52
N GLY A 506 14.67 7.24 -34.83
CA GLY A 506 15.67 8.30 -34.63
C GLY A 506 16.21 8.83 -35.96
N ALA A 507 16.68 7.96 -36.84
CA ALA A 507 17.22 8.36 -38.15
C ALA A 507 16.19 9.07 -39.05
N VAL A 508 14.91 8.71 -38.99
CA VAL A 508 13.83 9.43 -39.69
C VAL A 508 13.60 10.82 -39.09
N SER A 509 13.67 10.94 -37.76
CA SER A 509 13.54 12.21 -37.04
C SER A 509 14.72 13.16 -37.36
N ASP A 510 15.95 12.64 -37.38
CA ASP A 510 17.16 13.38 -37.78
C ASP A 510 17.02 13.94 -39.20
N GLN A 511 16.52 13.13 -40.14
CA GLN A 511 16.24 13.57 -41.52
C GLN A 511 15.14 14.63 -41.59
N LEU A 512 14.15 14.62 -40.68
CA LEU A 512 13.11 15.63 -40.62
C LEU A 512 13.69 16.97 -40.14
N VAL A 513 14.51 16.98 -39.08
CA VAL A 513 15.20 18.18 -38.60
C VAL A 513 16.14 18.74 -39.67
N GLN A 514 16.88 17.88 -40.38
CA GLN A 514 17.70 18.29 -41.53
C GLN A 514 16.87 18.88 -42.68
N LYS A 515 15.67 18.36 -42.95
CA LYS A 515 14.75 18.92 -43.95
C LYS A 515 14.21 20.30 -43.54
N LEU A 516 13.87 20.51 -42.28
CA LEU A 516 13.42 21.81 -41.75
C LEU A 516 14.53 22.88 -41.83
N LEU A 517 15.79 22.52 -41.52
CA LEU A 517 16.91 23.46 -41.68
C LEU A 517 17.25 23.78 -43.15
N ASN A 518 17.00 22.85 -44.07
CA ASN A 518 17.29 23.01 -45.49
C ASN A 518 16.08 23.50 -46.32
N SER A 519 14.89 23.67 -45.73
CA SER A 519 13.69 24.11 -46.45
C SER A 519 13.69 25.62 -46.71
N GLY A 520 14.06 26.00 -47.93
CA GLY A 520 13.89 27.36 -48.47
C GLY A 520 14.85 28.39 -47.88
N ASN A 521 14.40 29.64 -47.85
CA ASN A 521 15.22 30.79 -47.42
C ASN A 521 15.64 30.73 -45.94
N VAL A 522 15.05 29.86 -45.12
CA VAL A 522 15.36 29.70 -43.68
C VAL A 522 16.87 29.57 -43.44
N ARG A 523 17.59 28.76 -44.23
CA ARG A 523 19.05 28.64 -44.11
C ARG A 523 19.78 29.95 -44.40
N GLN A 524 19.33 30.72 -45.41
CA GLN A 524 19.93 32.01 -45.77
C GLN A 524 19.60 33.10 -44.74
N ASP A 525 18.43 33.04 -44.12
CA ASP A 525 17.99 34.03 -43.14
C ASP A 525 18.59 33.73 -41.75
N ILE A 526 18.85 32.46 -41.41
CA ILE A 526 19.73 32.06 -40.29
C ILE A 526 21.18 32.51 -40.55
N GLU A 527 21.69 32.38 -41.77
CA GLU A 527 23.03 32.85 -42.15
C GLU A 527 23.16 34.38 -41.97
N LYS A 528 22.14 35.15 -42.39
CA LYS A 528 22.06 36.61 -42.15
C LYS A 528 21.96 36.94 -40.67
N LEU A 529 21.16 36.20 -39.88
CA LEU A 529 21.11 36.37 -38.42
C LEU A 529 22.48 36.08 -37.76
N ARG A 530 23.27 35.14 -38.33
CA ARG A 530 24.64 34.85 -37.88
C ARG A 530 25.67 35.95 -38.24
N SER A 531 25.34 36.88 -39.15
CA SER A 531 26.20 38.05 -39.43
C SER A 531 26.30 39.03 -38.24
N GLY A 532 25.46 38.85 -37.21
CA GLY A 532 25.52 39.56 -35.95
C GLY A 532 24.63 40.81 -35.87
N PRO A 533 24.51 41.42 -34.68
CA PRO A 533 23.53 42.49 -34.42
C PRO A 533 23.77 43.80 -35.18
N TYR A 534 24.92 43.94 -35.87
CA TYR A 534 25.28 45.09 -36.70
C TYR A 534 25.61 44.71 -38.16
N GLY A 535 25.17 43.54 -38.63
CA GLY A 535 25.37 43.12 -40.02
C GLY A 535 24.67 44.07 -41.00
N GLN A 536 25.42 44.69 -41.92
CA GLN A 536 24.87 45.65 -42.89
C GLN A 536 23.71 45.05 -43.70
N GLU A 537 23.79 43.78 -44.09
CA GLU A 537 22.72 43.07 -44.83
C GLU A 537 21.37 43.04 -44.08
N LEU A 538 21.39 42.99 -42.74
CA LEU A 538 20.18 42.95 -41.91
C LEU A 538 19.60 44.36 -41.74
N MET A 539 20.45 45.40 -41.69
CA MET A 539 20.01 46.79 -41.67
C MET A 539 19.52 47.26 -43.05
N GLU A 540 20.15 46.83 -44.15
CA GLU A 540 19.65 47.05 -45.52
C GLU A 540 18.29 46.38 -45.72
N ALA A 541 18.12 45.13 -45.24
CA ALA A 541 16.82 44.44 -45.33
C ALA A 541 15.66 45.22 -44.67
N PHE A 542 15.92 46.00 -43.61
CA PHE A 542 14.92 46.83 -42.93
C PHE A 542 14.78 48.27 -43.47
N THR A 543 15.66 48.74 -44.37
CA THR A 543 15.69 50.15 -44.82
C THR A 543 15.23 50.39 -46.27
N ILE A 544 14.80 49.34 -46.99
CA ILE A 544 14.42 49.47 -48.40
C ILE A 544 13.00 50.04 -48.59
N SER A 545 12.97 51.23 -49.20
CA SER A 545 11.85 51.87 -49.91
C SER A 545 10.65 52.44 -49.12
N ALA A 546 10.81 53.69 -48.67
CA ALA A 546 9.79 54.68 -48.98
C ALA A 546 9.78 54.91 -50.53
N PRO A 547 8.62 55.04 -51.20
CA PRO A 547 8.57 55.16 -52.65
C PRO A 547 9.15 56.50 -53.14
N SER A 548 10.08 56.44 -54.08
CA SER A 548 10.80 57.60 -54.61
C SER A 548 10.04 58.30 -55.74
N THR A 549 9.60 59.54 -55.51
CA THR A 549 9.04 60.42 -56.55
C THR A 549 9.71 61.80 -56.56
N ASN A 550 10.64 61.98 -57.51
CA ASN A 550 11.17 63.23 -58.09
C ASN A 550 11.42 64.47 -57.18
N PRO A 551 12.68 64.84 -56.92
CA PRO A 551 13.03 66.04 -56.14
C PRO A 551 13.05 67.34 -56.99
N GLN A 552 11.92 67.75 -57.57
CA GLN A 552 11.77 69.09 -58.20
C GLN A 552 10.38 69.72 -58.05
N SER A 553 10.08 70.21 -56.84
CA SER A 553 9.17 71.36 -56.65
C SER A 553 9.28 71.91 -55.22
N ALA A 554 10.13 72.91 -55.00
CA ALA A 554 10.15 73.64 -53.73
C ALA A 554 8.93 74.57 -53.67
N GLY A 555 7.89 74.18 -52.93
CA GLY A 555 6.66 74.93 -52.74
C GLY A 555 6.22 74.89 -51.28
N SER A 556 6.16 76.06 -50.64
CA SER A 556 5.88 76.20 -49.21
C SER A 556 4.55 75.57 -48.79
N ILE A 557 4.58 74.76 -47.73
CA ILE A 557 3.43 74.43 -46.89
C ILE A 557 3.79 74.90 -45.47
N PRO A 558 2.99 75.77 -44.82
CA PRO A 558 3.41 76.39 -43.55
C PRO A 558 3.49 75.41 -42.37
N ASN A 559 4.34 75.74 -41.40
CA ASN A 559 4.30 75.12 -40.07
C ASN A 559 2.95 75.41 -39.40
N LEU A 560 2.21 74.35 -39.05
CA LEU A 560 0.97 74.46 -38.26
C LEU A 560 1.31 74.60 -36.76
N LEU A 561 2.02 75.67 -36.43
CA LEU A 561 2.49 76.02 -35.08
C LEU A 561 1.63 77.14 -34.48
N ASP A 562 0.31 77.05 -34.66
CA ASP A 562 -0.66 77.96 -34.05
C ASP A 562 -2.03 77.28 -33.92
N LEU A 563 -2.33 76.77 -32.72
CA LEU A 563 -3.67 76.39 -32.26
C LEU A 563 -3.61 76.10 -30.75
N ASP A 564 -3.87 77.12 -29.95
CA ASP A 564 -3.96 77.03 -28.49
C ASP A 564 -5.17 76.19 -28.08
N ILE A 565 -4.94 74.88 -27.86
CA ILE A 565 -5.86 73.97 -27.17
C ILE A 565 -5.09 73.42 -25.96
N VAL A 566 -5.16 74.18 -24.87
CA VAL A 566 -4.44 73.89 -23.62
C VAL A 566 -5.29 72.98 -22.71
N ASP A 567 -6.60 73.22 -22.62
CA ASP A 567 -7.47 72.55 -21.63
C ASP A 567 -7.76 71.06 -21.93
N GLU A 568 -7.83 70.63 -23.20
CA GLU A 568 -8.14 69.21 -23.52
C GLU A 568 -6.96 68.23 -23.31
N ARG A 569 -5.74 68.73 -23.07
CA ARG A 569 -4.55 67.86 -22.97
C ARG A 569 -4.47 67.11 -21.64
N ASP A 570 -4.83 67.77 -20.54
CA ASP A 570 -4.73 67.17 -19.20
C ASP A 570 -5.82 66.12 -18.94
N ASP A 571 -7.01 66.27 -19.54
CA ASP A 571 -8.04 65.24 -19.57
C ASP A 571 -7.55 63.98 -20.33
N VAL A 572 -6.88 64.14 -21.48
CA VAL A 572 -6.31 63.00 -22.22
C VAL A 572 -5.15 62.36 -21.45
N ALA A 573 -4.25 63.15 -20.86
CA ALA A 573 -3.12 62.65 -20.07
C ALA A 573 -3.59 61.88 -18.82
N SER A 574 -4.60 62.40 -18.11
CA SER A 574 -5.16 61.75 -16.93
C SER A 574 -5.99 60.50 -17.27
N LEU A 575 -6.72 60.47 -18.39
CA LEU A 575 -7.39 59.25 -18.88
C LEU A 575 -6.40 58.18 -19.35
N VAL A 576 -5.27 58.57 -19.94
CA VAL A 576 -4.14 57.68 -20.26
C VAL A 576 -3.52 57.11 -18.98
N ALA A 577 -3.26 57.93 -17.96
CA ALA A 577 -2.74 57.47 -16.67
C ALA A 577 -3.70 56.55 -15.91
N GLN A 578 -5.01 56.85 -15.92
CA GLN A 578 -6.04 55.96 -15.37
C GLN A 578 -6.09 54.61 -16.10
N THR A 579 -5.96 54.62 -17.43
CA THR A 579 -5.95 53.38 -18.22
C THR A 579 -4.68 52.57 -17.96
N ASP A 580 -3.52 53.21 -17.75
CA ASP A 580 -2.28 52.54 -17.37
C ASP A 580 -2.33 51.94 -15.95
N ASP A 581 -2.90 52.63 -14.95
CA ASP A 581 -3.11 52.04 -13.62
C ASP A 581 -4.08 50.84 -13.68
N LEU A 582 -5.17 50.93 -14.44
CA LEU A 582 -6.06 49.79 -14.67
C LEU A 582 -5.34 48.61 -15.36
N LEU A 583 -4.46 48.87 -16.32
CA LEU A 583 -3.65 47.84 -17.00
C LEU A 583 -2.62 47.22 -16.06
N ASN A 584 -1.97 48.02 -15.20
CA ASN A 584 -1.08 47.55 -14.15
C ASN A 584 -1.82 46.72 -13.07
N ARG A 585 -3.07 47.08 -12.73
CA ARG A 585 -3.95 46.27 -11.86
C ARG A 585 -4.33 44.95 -12.53
N LEU A 586 -4.68 44.97 -13.82
CA LEU A 586 -4.99 43.78 -14.60
C LEU A 586 -3.80 42.81 -14.67
N HIS A 587 -2.58 43.32 -14.87
CA HIS A 587 -1.36 42.51 -14.80
C HIS A 587 -1.10 41.93 -13.40
N LYS A 588 -1.33 42.70 -12.32
CA LYS A 588 -1.23 42.18 -10.94
C LYS A 588 -2.23 41.06 -10.67
N VAL A 589 -3.49 41.20 -11.12
CA VAL A 589 -4.54 40.17 -11.04
C VAL A 589 -4.15 38.91 -11.82
N SER A 590 -3.59 39.06 -13.03
CA SER A 590 -3.08 37.94 -13.83
C SER A 590 -1.87 37.25 -13.18
N GLN A 591 -0.95 38.02 -12.57
CA GLN A 591 0.19 37.50 -11.83
C GLN A 591 -0.24 36.76 -10.55
N GLU A 592 -1.23 37.28 -9.82
CA GLU A 592 -1.83 36.59 -8.67
C GLU A 592 -2.46 35.25 -9.09
N ARG A 593 -3.22 35.23 -10.20
CA ARG A 593 -3.77 33.97 -10.74
C ARG A 593 -2.67 32.93 -10.99
N LYS A 594 -1.55 33.34 -11.59
CA LYS A 594 -0.41 32.45 -11.87
C LYS A 594 0.26 31.90 -10.60
N THR A 595 0.41 32.72 -9.55
CA THR A 595 0.96 32.23 -8.28
C THR A 595 -0.03 31.30 -7.57
N LEU A 596 -1.33 31.67 -7.51
CA LEU A 596 -2.37 30.83 -6.90
C LEU A 596 -2.53 29.48 -7.60
N PHE A 597 -2.51 29.45 -8.94
CA PHE A 597 -2.60 28.20 -9.70
C PHE A 597 -1.35 27.32 -9.51
N LYS A 598 -0.16 27.93 -9.40
CA LYS A 598 1.08 27.20 -9.07
C LYS A 598 1.02 26.58 -7.66
N ASP A 599 0.60 27.35 -6.67
CA ASP A 599 0.49 26.89 -5.27
C ASP A 599 -0.60 25.81 -5.13
N PHE A 600 -1.72 25.97 -5.84
CA PHE A 600 -2.78 24.96 -5.94
C PHE A 600 -2.24 23.67 -6.56
N LYS A 601 -1.58 23.73 -7.73
CA LYS A 601 -0.96 22.58 -8.39
C LYS A 601 0.06 21.87 -7.50
N GLN A 602 0.88 22.60 -6.74
CA GLN A 602 1.82 22.02 -5.79
C GLN A 602 1.10 21.32 -4.63
N ARG A 603 0.02 21.90 -4.08
CA ARG A 603 -0.77 21.26 -3.01
C ARG A 603 -1.50 20.01 -3.49
N VAL A 604 -2.13 20.03 -4.66
CA VAL A 604 -2.82 18.87 -5.27
C VAL A 604 -1.85 17.71 -5.53
N HIS A 605 -0.61 18.01 -5.91
CA HIS A 605 0.44 17.01 -6.12
C HIS A 605 0.98 16.42 -4.81
N ASN A 606 1.18 17.26 -3.78
CA ASN A 606 1.69 16.84 -2.47
C ASN A 606 0.64 16.16 -1.56
N ASP A 607 -0.61 16.03 -2.02
CA ASP A 607 -1.72 15.52 -1.24
C ASP A 607 -1.83 13.98 -1.33
N ASP A 608 -1.37 13.28 -0.29
CA ASP A 608 -1.50 11.82 -0.18
C ASP A 608 -2.57 11.43 0.86
N ILE A 609 -3.52 10.59 0.44
CA ILE A 609 -4.58 10.02 1.26
C ILE A 609 -4.40 8.52 1.52
N SER A 610 -3.28 7.93 1.11
CA SER A 610 -2.99 6.48 1.21
C SER A 610 -3.24 5.94 2.63
N SER A 611 -2.80 6.66 3.66
CA SER A 611 -2.98 6.30 5.07
C SER A 611 -4.46 6.31 5.49
N LEU A 612 -5.24 7.30 5.06
CA LEU A 612 -6.69 7.39 5.32
C LEU A 612 -7.46 6.28 4.58
N LEU A 613 -7.05 5.92 3.37
CA LEU A 613 -7.61 4.80 2.61
C LEU A 613 -7.26 3.44 3.21
N ILE A 614 -6.05 3.25 3.76
CA ILE A 614 -5.67 2.03 4.50
C ILE A 614 -6.54 1.90 5.75
N LEU A 615 -6.68 2.97 6.55
CA LEU A 615 -7.44 2.94 7.80
C LEU A 615 -8.94 2.65 7.58
N ASN A 616 -9.54 3.26 6.55
CA ASN A 616 -10.97 3.10 6.23
C ASN A 616 -11.27 1.94 5.26
N SER A 617 -10.26 1.15 4.86
CA SER A 617 -10.38 0.04 3.91
C SER A 617 -11.46 -0.99 4.26
N LYS A 618 -11.77 -1.14 5.55
CA LYS A 618 -12.80 -2.05 6.09
C LYS A 618 -14.24 -1.50 6.02
N VAL A 619 -14.48 -0.26 5.60
CA VAL A 619 -15.81 0.38 5.61
C VAL A 619 -16.31 0.66 4.18
N PRO A 620 -17.31 -0.09 3.66
CA PRO A 620 -17.80 0.11 2.30
C PRO A 620 -18.52 1.47 2.14
N ASN A 621 -18.45 2.04 0.93
CA ASN A 621 -19.13 3.26 0.48
C ASN A 621 -18.75 4.57 1.19
N ILE A 622 -17.84 4.56 2.18
CA ILE A 622 -17.36 5.80 2.82
C ILE A 622 -16.36 6.58 1.94
N GLU A 623 -15.91 5.96 0.84
CA GLU A 623 -14.99 6.51 -0.15
C GLU A 623 -15.51 7.80 -0.81
N GLU A 624 -16.76 7.83 -1.28
CA GLU A 624 -17.36 9.05 -1.84
C GLU A 624 -17.41 10.19 -0.81
N THR A 625 -17.67 9.88 0.47
CA THR A 625 -17.68 10.90 1.53
C THR A 625 -16.28 11.37 1.89
N LEU A 626 -15.29 10.47 1.96
CA LEU A 626 -13.90 10.80 2.22
C LEU A 626 -13.30 11.64 1.09
N PHE A 627 -13.56 11.26 -0.16
CA PHE A 627 -13.16 12.05 -1.33
C PHE A 627 -13.81 13.44 -1.32
N LYS A 628 -15.10 13.57 -0.98
CA LYS A 628 -15.76 14.88 -0.88
C LYS A 628 -15.12 15.76 0.22
N THR A 629 -14.85 15.22 1.40
CA THR A 629 -14.18 15.96 2.49
C THR A 629 -12.74 16.36 2.14
N GLU A 630 -11.96 15.50 1.48
CA GLU A 630 -10.61 15.87 1.03
C GLU A 630 -10.63 16.78 -0.21
N LEU A 631 -11.69 16.79 -1.03
CA LEU A 631 -11.91 17.80 -2.08
C LEU A 631 -12.36 19.16 -1.49
N GLU A 632 -13.10 19.18 -0.38
CA GLU A 632 -13.52 20.42 0.31
C GLU A 632 -12.32 21.26 0.77
N LYS A 633 -11.22 20.60 1.18
CA LYS A 633 -9.88 21.16 1.45
C LYS A 633 -9.38 22.13 0.37
N PHE A 634 -9.74 21.91 -0.89
CA PHE A 634 -9.29 22.69 -2.05
C PHE A 634 -10.23 23.84 -2.43
N GLN A 635 -11.46 23.89 -1.90
CA GLN A 635 -12.44 24.94 -2.21
C GLN A 635 -11.92 26.38 -1.96
N PRO A 636 -11.11 26.68 -0.91
CA PRO A 636 -10.57 28.02 -0.73
C PRO A 636 -9.67 28.52 -1.89
N PHE A 637 -8.98 27.61 -2.59
CA PHE A 637 -8.20 27.95 -3.77
C PHE A 637 -9.11 28.22 -4.97
N ARG A 638 -10.10 27.35 -5.21
CA ARG A 638 -11.09 27.50 -6.27
C ARG A 638 -11.88 28.81 -6.13
N THR A 639 -12.47 29.09 -4.96
CA THR A 639 -13.22 30.33 -4.71
C THR A 639 -12.36 31.58 -4.95
N ARG A 640 -11.04 31.52 -4.64
CA ARG A 640 -10.13 32.62 -4.93
C ARG A 640 -9.83 32.75 -6.43
N LEU A 641 -9.60 31.65 -7.15
CA LEU A 641 -9.42 31.66 -8.61
C LEU A 641 -10.66 32.18 -9.34
N GLU A 642 -11.86 31.72 -8.98
CA GLU A 642 -13.13 32.22 -9.51
C GLU A 642 -13.29 33.74 -9.24
N ALA A 643 -12.91 34.22 -8.06
CA ALA A 643 -12.90 35.65 -7.74
C ALA A 643 -11.86 36.45 -8.56
N THR A 644 -10.66 35.91 -8.79
CA THR A 644 -9.64 36.53 -9.64
C THR A 644 -10.11 36.64 -11.10
N ILE A 645 -10.79 35.61 -11.62
CA ILE A 645 -11.41 35.63 -12.96
C ILE A 645 -12.53 36.67 -13.02
N HIS A 646 -13.40 36.77 -12.00
CA HIS A 646 -14.45 37.79 -11.94
C HIS A 646 -13.86 39.21 -11.93
N HIS A 647 -12.84 39.45 -11.09
CA HIS A 647 -12.15 40.74 -11.01
C HIS A 647 -11.50 41.14 -12.34
N GLN A 648 -10.89 40.19 -13.07
CA GLN A 648 -10.38 40.43 -14.42
C GLN A 648 -11.49 40.90 -15.39
N LYS A 649 -12.65 40.25 -15.39
CA LYS A 649 -13.77 40.61 -16.28
C LYS A 649 -14.37 41.99 -15.95
N VAL A 650 -14.30 42.42 -14.69
CA VAL A 650 -14.64 43.81 -14.29
C VAL A 650 -13.60 44.79 -14.82
N LEU A 651 -12.30 44.56 -14.58
CA LEU A 651 -11.22 45.45 -15.05
C LEU A 651 -11.19 45.57 -16.58
N LEU A 652 -11.36 44.48 -17.33
CA LEU A 652 -11.44 44.51 -18.80
C LEU A 652 -12.62 45.36 -19.30
N LYS A 653 -13.76 45.33 -18.61
CA LYS A 653 -14.92 46.17 -18.93
C LYS A 653 -14.66 47.65 -18.64
N GLU A 654 -13.94 47.96 -17.55
CA GLU A 654 -13.52 49.33 -17.21
C GLU A 654 -12.50 49.87 -18.21
N ILE A 655 -11.45 49.12 -18.53
CA ILE A 655 -10.44 49.46 -19.56
C ILE A 655 -11.11 49.66 -20.93
N THR A 656 -12.03 48.78 -21.32
CA THR A 656 -12.80 48.95 -22.57
C THR A 656 -13.64 50.23 -22.56
N SER A 657 -14.10 50.69 -21.39
CA SER A 657 -14.88 51.91 -21.23
C SER A 657 -14.01 53.17 -21.25
N THR A 658 -12.85 53.17 -20.58
CA THR A 658 -11.89 54.30 -20.65
C THR A 658 -11.28 54.41 -22.05
N TRP A 659 -10.85 53.29 -22.65
CA TRP A 659 -10.24 53.29 -23.97
C TRP A 659 -11.18 53.76 -25.08
N LYS A 660 -12.49 53.44 -24.99
CA LYS A 660 -13.49 54.00 -25.91
C LYS A 660 -13.61 55.52 -25.85
N LYS A 661 -13.36 56.15 -24.70
CA LYS A 661 -13.31 57.62 -24.54
C LYS A 661 -12.02 58.22 -25.09
N VAL A 662 -10.90 57.49 -25.01
CA VAL A 662 -9.63 57.91 -25.63
C VAL A 662 -9.72 57.81 -27.17
N LEU A 663 -10.31 56.72 -27.69
CA LEU A 663 -10.42 56.46 -29.13
C LEU A 663 -11.46 57.33 -29.85
N SER A 664 -12.39 57.97 -29.13
CA SER A 664 -13.30 58.95 -29.71
C SER A 664 -12.58 60.21 -30.23
N ASN A 665 -11.40 60.54 -29.70
CA ASN A 665 -10.69 61.78 -30.00
C ASN A 665 -10.05 61.74 -31.40
N GLU A 666 -10.49 62.65 -32.27
CA GLU A 666 -10.20 62.61 -33.72
C GLU A 666 -8.70 62.72 -34.04
N SER A 667 -7.95 63.48 -33.22
CA SER A 667 -6.50 63.67 -33.31
C SER A 667 -5.69 62.36 -33.28
N VAL A 668 -6.23 61.29 -32.70
CA VAL A 668 -5.58 59.96 -32.64
C VAL A 668 -5.79 59.18 -33.95
N LYS A 669 -6.99 59.26 -34.54
CA LYS A 669 -7.39 58.46 -35.72
C LYS A 669 -6.62 58.81 -37.00
N GLN A 670 -6.12 60.03 -37.11
CA GLN A 670 -5.30 60.46 -38.25
C GLN A 670 -3.83 60.04 -38.09
N LYS A 671 -3.28 60.08 -36.85
CA LYS A 671 -1.89 59.68 -36.56
C LYS A 671 -1.65 58.17 -36.61
N THR A 672 -2.67 57.34 -36.40
CA THR A 672 -2.56 55.87 -36.52
C THR A 672 -2.47 55.41 -37.97
N LYS A 673 -3.41 55.82 -38.84
CA LYS A 673 -3.55 55.32 -40.22
C LYS A 673 -2.27 55.41 -41.06
N SER A 674 -1.51 56.51 -40.96
CA SER A 674 -0.26 56.69 -41.73
C SER A 674 0.95 55.94 -41.15
N ARG A 675 0.86 55.40 -39.94
CA ARG A 675 1.90 54.55 -39.32
C ARG A 675 1.60 53.04 -39.47
N GLU A 676 0.35 52.69 -39.71
CA GLU A 676 -0.13 51.31 -39.83
C GLU A 676 0.57 50.53 -40.96
N SER A 677 0.67 51.11 -42.16
CA SER A 677 1.27 50.48 -43.34
C SER A 677 2.75 50.12 -43.15
N ILE A 678 3.51 50.99 -42.48
CA ILE A 678 4.94 50.81 -42.18
C ILE A 678 5.12 49.74 -41.09
N LYS A 679 4.26 49.74 -40.05
CA LYS A 679 4.23 48.67 -39.03
C LYS A 679 4.03 47.30 -39.68
N VAL A 680 3.03 47.14 -40.56
CA VAL A 680 2.68 45.85 -41.18
C VAL A 680 3.85 45.25 -41.97
N GLN A 681 4.60 46.06 -42.73
CA GLN A 681 5.78 45.59 -43.46
C GLN A 681 6.93 45.19 -42.51
N ARG A 682 7.20 45.99 -41.46
CA ARG A 682 8.21 45.68 -40.44
C ARG A 682 7.87 44.39 -39.67
N LEU A 683 6.59 44.17 -39.35
CA LEU A 683 6.08 42.95 -38.69
C LEU A 683 6.26 41.72 -39.58
N ALA A 684 5.91 41.79 -40.87
CA ALA A 684 6.09 40.66 -41.80
C ALA A 684 7.56 40.21 -41.93
N MET A 685 8.51 41.15 -41.86
CA MET A 685 9.94 40.83 -41.79
C MET A 685 10.35 40.21 -40.45
N ILE A 686 9.84 40.75 -39.33
CA ILE A 686 10.07 40.18 -37.99
C ILE A 686 9.55 38.75 -37.89
N ASP A 687 8.35 38.46 -38.39
CA ASP A 687 7.78 37.10 -38.37
C ASP A 687 8.55 36.12 -39.26
N ARG A 688 9.13 36.58 -40.38
CA ARG A 688 10.05 35.77 -41.19
C ARG A 688 11.34 35.42 -40.42
N PHE A 689 11.97 36.39 -39.75
CA PHE A 689 13.16 36.12 -38.92
C PHE A 689 12.82 35.28 -37.67
N LYS A 690 11.64 35.46 -37.08
CA LYS A 690 11.09 34.66 -35.97
C LYS A 690 10.85 33.20 -36.39
N LEU A 691 10.33 32.95 -37.59
CA LEU A 691 10.19 31.61 -38.16
C LEU A 691 11.58 30.95 -38.36
N ALA A 692 12.56 31.71 -38.83
CA ALA A 692 13.93 31.23 -39.01
C ALA A 692 14.61 30.90 -37.66
N TYR A 693 14.51 31.79 -36.67
CA TYR A 693 14.99 31.56 -35.30
C TYR A 693 14.29 30.37 -34.63
N ASN A 694 12.96 30.25 -34.74
CA ASN A 694 12.22 29.11 -34.20
C ASN A 694 12.65 27.78 -34.85
N SER A 695 12.89 27.78 -36.17
CA SER A 695 13.39 26.60 -36.89
C SER A 695 14.81 26.21 -36.46
N TRP A 696 15.67 27.20 -36.24
CA TRP A 696 17.01 27.00 -35.69
C TRP A 696 16.97 26.47 -34.25
N LYS A 697 16.17 27.07 -33.37
CA LYS A 697 16.01 26.67 -31.98
C LYS A 697 15.44 25.25 -31.86
N ALA A 698 14.42 24.92 -32.66
CA ALA A 698 13.88 23.57 -32.74
C ALA A 698 14.92 22.53 -33.20
N ALA A 699 15.85 22.92 -34.09
CA ALA A 699 16.96 22.05 -34.49
C ALA A 699 18.07 21.94 -33.44
N GLN A 700 18.33 22.98 -32.64
CA GLN A 700 19.26 22.93 -31.51
C GLN A 700 18.71 22.03 -30.39
N ASP A 701 17.43 22.23 -30.01
CA ASP A 701 16.68 21.38 -29.10
C ASP A 701 16.65 19.92 -29.58
N GLY A 702 16.37 19.71 -30.87
CA GLY A 702 16.37 18.40 -31.52
C GLY A 702 17.75 17.73 -31.49
N MET A 703 18.83 18.51 -31.64
CA MET A 703 20.20 18.01 -31.53
C MET A 703 20.56 17.59 -30.09
N SER A 704 20.15 18.35 -29.08
CA SER A 704 20.38 17.97 -27.66
C SER A 704 19.61 16.70 -27.30
N LYS A 705 18.29 16.70 -27.55
CA LYS A 705 17.40 15.56 -27.29
C LYS A 705 17.80 14.32 -28.10
N GLY A 706 18.26 14.51 -29.33
CA GLY A 706 18.82 13.43 -30.15
C GLY A 706 20.14 12.89 -29.59
N SER A 707 21.03 13.75 -29.11
CA SER A 707 22.28 13.34 -28.45
C SER A 707 22.01 12.52 -27.19
N GLU A 708 21.11 13.00 -26.32
CA GLU A 708 20.64 12.32 -25.11
C GLU A 708 20.01 10.96 -25.47
N PHE A 709 19.07 10.94 -26.42
CA PHE A 709 18.43 9.71 -26.92
C PHE A 709 19.43 8.69 -27.44
N TYR A 710 20.46 9.09 -28.21
CA TYR A 710 21.47 8.16 -28.69
C TYR A 710 22.44 7.68 -27.60
N ASP A 711 22.66 8.45 -26.52
CA ASP A 711 23.44 8.00 -25.36
C ASP A 711 22.65 6.99 -24.51
N ASP A 712 21.35 7.23 -24.28
CA ASP A 712 20.44 6.27 -23.64
C ASP A 712 20.30 4.98 -24.47
N LEU A 713 20.15 5.11 -25.80
CA LEU A 713 20.07 3.97 -26.72
C LEU A 713 21.40 3.21 -26.76
N LEU A 714 22.55 3.89 -26.65
CA LEU A 714 23.86 3.28 -26.50
C LEU A 714 23.96 2.50 -25.18
N SER A 715 23.60 3.12 -24.06
CA SER A 715 23.56 2.48 -22.73
C SER A 715 22.71 1.20 -22.74
N ARG A 716 21.49 1.28 -23.29
CA ARG A 716 20.58 0.12 -23.44
C ARG A 716 21.16 -0.94 -24.37
N SER A 717 21.82 -0.55 -25.47
CA SER A 717 22.47 -1.49 -26.40
C SER A 717 23.68 -2.20 -25.78
N LEU A 718 24.42 -1.53 -24.88
CA LEU A 718 25.53 -2.12 -24.12
C LEU A 718 25.02 -3.12 -23.09
N GLY A 719 23.91 -2.84 -22.40
CA GLY A 719 23.24 -3.80 -21.53
C GLY A 719 22.78 -5.07 -22.28
N ILE A 720 22.19 -4.91 -23.47
CA ILE A 720 21.85 -6.05 -24.34
C ILE A 720 23.10 -6.81 -24.80
N LEU A 721 24.19 -6.12 -25.16
CA LEU A 721 25.45 -6.77 -25.54
C LEU A 721 26.03 -7.58 -24.37
N GLN A 722 26.01 -7.04 -23.15
CA GLN A 722 26.46 -7.75 -21.95
C GLN A 722 25.59 -8.99 -21.67
N ASN A 723 24.26 -8.87 -21.78
CA ASN A 723 23.35 -10.01 -21.62
C ASN A 723 23.57 -11.08 -22.70
N ALA A 724 23.82 -10.68 -23.96
CA ALA A 724 24.15 -11.59 -25.05
C ALA A 724 25.51 -12.27 -24.84
N GLN A 725 26.51 -11.56 -24.29
CA GLN A 725 27.82 -12.12 -23.93
C GLN A 725 27.71 -13.12 -22.78
N GLN A 726 26.98 -12.80 -21.71
CA GLN A 726 26.74 -13.72 -20.58
C GLN A 726 25.94 -14.95 -21.02
N PHE A 727 24.92 -14.77 -21.87
CA PHE A 727 24.19 -15.89 -22.48
C PHE A 727 25.13 -16.79 -23.29
N HIS A 728 25.94 -16.22 -24.19
CA HIS A 728 26.91 -16.96 -24.99
C HIS A 728 27.96 -17.70 -24.12
N GLN A 729 28.46 -17.07 -23.06
CA GLN A 729 29.40 -17.67 -22.10
C GLN A 729 28.77 -18.85 -21.35
N ASN A 730 27.64 -18.63 -20.67
CA ASN A 730 26.95 -19.68 -19.90
C ASN A 730 26.57 -20.87 -20.79
N ARG A 731 26.12 -20.62 -22.03
CA ARG A 731 25.80 -21.66 -23.02
C ARG A 731 27.03 -22.36 -23.57
N GLY A 732 28.14 -21.64 -23.71
CA GLY A 732 29.45 -22.19 -24.05
C GLY A 732 29.98 -23.14 -22.98
N GLU A 733 29.85 -22.78 -21.70
CA GLU A 733 30.23 -23.61 -20.56
C GLU A 733 29.33 -24.84 -20.40
N GLU A 734 28.01 -24.67 -20.49
CA GLU A 734 27.03 -25.77 -20.51
C GLU A 734 27.36 -26.76 -21.64
N ARG A 735 27.60 -26.24 -22.85
CA ARG A 735 27.99 -27.04 -24.02
C ARG A 735 29.35 -27.71 -23.84
N ALA A 736 30.36 -27.03 -23.29
CA ALA A 736 31.67 -27.61 -23.04
C ALA A 736 31.61 -28.76 -22.01
N ARG A 737 30.77 -28.62 -20.97
CA ARG A 737 30.50 -29.66 -19.96
C ARG A 737 29.74 -30.86 -20.56
N LEU A 738 28.74 -30.62 -21.40
CA LEU A 738 28.02 -31.70 -22.10
C LEU A 738 28.91 -32.41 -23.13
N LEU A 739 29.75 -31.67 -23.87
CA LEU A 739 30.70 -32.24 -24.82
C LEU A 739 31.83 -33.02 -24.15
N SER A 740 32.33 -32.60 -22.99
CA SER A 740 33.34 -33.38 -22.26
C SER A 740 32.75 -34.67 -21.67
N ALA A 741 31.51 -34.62 -21.16
CA ALA A 741 30.77 -35.82 -20.74
C ALA A 741 30.52 -36.78 -21.91
N ALA A 742 29.98 -36.30 -23.03
CA ALA A 742 29.72 -37.10 -24.24
C ALA A 742 31.00 -37.71 -24.83
N ARG A 743 32.10 -36.94 -24.90
CA ARG A 743 33.41 -37.46 -25.33
C ARG A 743 33.97 -38.51 -24.38
N SER A 744 33.78 -38.35 -23.06
CA SER A 744 34.22 -39.33 -22.07
C SER A 744 33.43 -40.64 -22.20
N ALA A 745 32.10 -40.55 -22.38
CA ALA A 745 31.26 -41.71 -22.64
C ALA A 745 31.61 -42.42 -23.97
N HIS A 746 31.85 -41.67 -25.04
CA HIS A 746 32.25 -42.22 -26.34
C HIS A 746 33.65 -42.88 -26.30
N ASN A 747 34.61 -42.26 -25.61
CA ASN A 747 35.93 -42.84 -25.39
C ASN A 747 35.85 -44.12 -24.54
N ALA A 748 35.03 -44.15 -23.49
CA ALA A 748 34.81 -45.35 -22.68
C ALA A 748 34.18 -46.48 -23.51
N ALA A 749 33.11 -46.19 -24.27
CA ALA A 749 32.47 -47.17 -25.15
C ALA A 749 33.44 -47.70 -26.24
N THR A 750 34.31 -46.85 -26.77
CA THR A 750 35.36 -47.26 -27.74
C THR A 750 36.43 -48.12 -27.07
N GLN A 751 36.82 -47.79 -25.83
CA GLN A 751 37.77 -48.58 -25.03
C GLN A 751 37.19 -49.95 -24.63
N ASP A 752 35.88 -50.02 -24.35
CA ASP A 752 35.19 -51.28 -24.05
C ASP A 752 34.96 -52.13 -25.30
N GLN A 753 34.71 -51.53 -26.47
CA GLN A 753 34.75 -52.26 -27.75
C GLN A 753 36.15 -52.83 -28.04
N LEU A 754 37.21 -52.06 -27.83
CA LEU A 754 38.60 -52.55 -27.91
C LEU A 754 38.88 -53.66 -26.90
N ARG A 755 38.36 -53.57 -25.67
CA ARG A 755 38.45 -54.64 -24.66
C ARG A 755 37.68 -55.89 -25.06
N GLN A 756 36.50 -55.78 -25.66
CA GLN A 756 35.75 -56.93 -26.17
C GLN A 756 36.48 -57.62 -27.32
N GLN A 757 36.98 -56.85 -28.30
CA GLN A 757 37.81 -57.39 -29.38
C GLN A 757 39.07 -58.10 -28.86
N LEU A 758 39.74 -57.56 -27.84
CA LEU A 758 40.87 -58.21 -27.19
C LEU A 758 40.47 -59.45 -26.36
N ALA A 759 39.28 -59.45 -25.76
CA ALA A 759 38.77 -60.57 -24.97
C ALA A 759 38.39 -61.78 -25.85
N ASP A 760 37.82 -61.54 -27.04
CA ASP A 760 37.49 -62.58 -28.02
C ASP A 760 38.75 -63.32 -28.55
N PHE A 761 39.94 -62.71 -28.45
CA PHE A 761 41.21 -63.38 -28.72
C PHE A 761 41.80 -64.16 -27.53
N SER A 762 41.16 -64.13 -26.35
CA SER A 762 41.69 -64.72 -25.10
C SER A 762 40.88 -65.93 -24.60
N ILE A 763 41.36 -67.13 -24.89
CA ILE A 763 40.73 -68.40 -24.46
C ILE A 763 41.17 -68.74 -23.02
N ALA A 764 40.20 -68.97 -22.13
CA ALA A 764 40.42 -69.27 -20.70
C ALA A 764 40.64 -70.77 -20.39
N PRO A 765 41.09 -71.09 -19.16
CA PRO A 765 40.35 -72.09 -18.37
C PRO A 765 40.14 -71.72 -16.88
N ARG A 766 39.30 -72.52 -16.18
CA ARG A 766 38.95 -72.50 -14.73
C ARG A 766 39.51 -73.79 -14.04
N PRO A 767 39.15 -74.24 -12.81
CA PRO A 767 38.38 -73.65 -11.66
C PRO A 767 39.08 -73.88 -10.26
N HIS A 768 38.28 -74.02 -9.17
CA HIS A 768 38.57 -74.36 -7.74
C HIS A 768 38.85 -73.18 -6.74
N GLU A 769 38.64 -73.27 -5.40
CA GLU A 769 37.54 -73.87 -4.58
C GLU A 769 37.58 -73.35 -3.10
N SER A 770 36.41 -73.21 -2.43
CA SER A 770 36.15 -73.13 -0.96
C SER A 770 36.97 -72.26 0.05
N ASN A 771 36.41 -71.08 0.40
CA ASN A 771 36.11 -70.54 1.77
C ASN A 771 37.22 -70.12 2.83
N PRO A 772 36.87 -69.33 3.90
CA PRO A 772 37.74 -68.29 4.50
C PRO A 772 38.30 -68.56 5.92
N PRO A 773 39.17 -67.67 6.49
CA PRO A 773 38.68 -66.65 7.45
C PRO A 773 39.40 -65.27 7.35
N SER A 774 39.67 -64.56 8.47
CA SER A 774 39.92 -63.09 8.55
C SER A 774 41.19 -62.66 9.33
N ARG A 775 41.56 -61.36 9.18
CA ARG A 775 42.57 -60.51 9.89
C ARG A 775 44.06 -60.52 9.46
N GLY A 776 44.60 -59.29 9.33
CA GLY A 776 46.01 -58.88 9.53
C GLY A 776 46.99 -59.05 8.36
N ASP A 777 48.12 -58.33 8.28
CA ASP A 777 48.48 -57.04 8.93
C ASP A 777 49.76 -56.40 8.28
N PHE A 778 49.80 -55.06 8.25
CA PHE A 778 50.95 -54.10 8.18
C PHE A 778 52.14 -54.14 7.17
N SER A 779 52.54 -52.90 6.79
CA SER A 779 53.90 -52.36 6.46
C SER A 779 54.51 -52.55 5.05
N ILE A 780 54.98 -51.51 4.30
CA ILE A 780 55.95 -50.37 4.53
C ILE A 780 57.43 -50.83 4.33
N PRO A 781 58.38 -50.08 3.67
CA PRO A 781 58.48 -48.62 3.38
C PRO A 781 58.67 -48.27 1.86
N SER A 782 58.80 -47.03 1.32
CA SER A 782 59.29 -45.68 1.76
C SER A 782 60.84 -45.53 1.80
N MET A 783 61.53 -44.40 1.54
CA MET A 783 61.23 -42.98 1.24
C MET A 783 61.51 -42.64 -0.27
N THR A 784 61.82 -41.45 -0.85
CA THR A 784 62.40 -40.10 -0.53
C THR A 784 61.72 -39.00 -1.43
N ASN A 785 62.14 -37.76 -1.71
CA ASN A 785 63.40 -36.97 -1.58
C ASN A 785 63.13 -35.42 -1.57
N ALA A 786 64.16 -34.56 -1.75
CA ALA A 786 64.17 -33.08 -1.61
C ALA A 786 65.09 -32.38 -2.68
N PRO A 787 65.43 -31.05 -2.69
CA PRO A 787 65.20 -29.96 -1.71
C PRO A 787 64.78 -28.57 -2.33
N THR A 788 65.29 -27.42 -1.81
CA THR A 788 64.46 -26.21 -1.54
C THR A 788 65.17 -24.82 -1.59
N LEU A 789 64.53 -23.78 -2.20
CA LEU A 789 64.58 -22.30 -1.90
C LEU A 789 65.97 -21.58 -1.83
N PRO A 790 66.14 -20.26 -1.46
CA PRO A 790 65.23 -19.11 -1.24
C PRO A 790 65.55 -17.95 -2.27
N PRO A 791 65.92 -16.66 -2.00
CA PRO A 791 65.55 -15.65 -0.96
C PRO A 791 65.31 -14.17 -1.43
N LYS A 792 64.22 -13.51 -0.95
CA LYS A 792 64.08 -12.06 -0.60
C LYS A 792 64.15 -10.96 -1.71
N PRO A 793 63.56 -9.76 -1.49
CA PRO A 793 63.02 -9.17 -0.23
C PRO A 793 61.49 -8.84 -0.33
N ASN A 794 60.79 -8.06 0.53
CA ASN A 794 61.22 -7.29 1.71
C ASN A 794 60.21 -7.21 2.90
N SER A 795 59.10 -6.45 2.78
CA SER A 795 58.51 -5.64 3.88
C SER A 795 57.08 -5.13 3.54
N VAL A 796 56.19 -4.55 4.37
CA VAL A 796 55.95 -4.25 5.82
C VAL A 796 54.58 -3.51 5.85
N HIS A 797 53.62 -3.59 6.79
CA HIS A 797 53.35 -4.37 8.02
C HIS A 797 51.84 -4.25 8.37
N SER A 798 51.21 -4.95 9.34
CA SER A 798 51.70 -6.00 10.28
C SER A 798 50.61 -6.93 10.85
N SER A 799 49.42 -6.41 11.23
CA SER A 799 48.64 -6.94 12.37
C SER A 799 47.18 -6.43 12.35
N PHE A 800 46.15 -7.03 12.98
CA PHE A 800 45.92 -8.24 13.82
C PHE A 800 44.37 -8.41 13.94
N SER A 801 43.73 -9.48 14.44
CA SER A 801 44.04 -10.90 14.80
C SER A 801 42.66 -11.64 14.88
N GLY A 802 42.47 -12.93 15.20
CA GLY A 802 43.33 -13.96 15.80
C GLY A 802 42.78 -15.41 15.61
N PRO A 803 42.61 -16.26 16.65
CA PRO A 803 42.47 -17.73 16.51
C PRO A 803 41.13 -18.36 16.99
N SER A 804 41.03 -19.71 16.94
CA SER A 804 40.07 -20.63 17.62
C SER A 804 38.63 -20.71 17.05
N HIS A 805 37.80 -21.77 17.18
CA HIS A 805 37.88 -23.25 17.42
C HIS A 805 36.46 -23.83 17.04
N ASP A 806 36.06 -25.12 17.05
CA ASP A 806 36.66 -26.41 17.45
C ASP A 806 36.33 -27.61 16.48
N SER A 807 35.67 -28.70 16.93
CA SER A 807 35.89 -30.07 16.39
C SER A 807 34.65 -31.02 16.25
N PHE A 808 34.87 -32.17 15.56
CA PHE A 808 33.98 -33.37 15.30
C PHE A 808 33.00 -33.29 14.09
N SER A 809 32.52 -34.35 13.38
CA SER A 809 32.65 -35.84 13.40
C SER A 809 32.45 -36.50 11.98
N ASN A 810 32.53 -37.85 11.82
CA ASN A 810 32.35 -38.67 10.56
C ASN A 810 32.36 -40.21 10.90
N PRO A 811 32.30 -41.24 10.00
CA PRO A 811 31.89 -41.40 8.57
C PRO A 811 31.13 -42.72 8.15
N GLY A 812 30.65 -42.83 6.88
CA GLY A 812 30.48 -44.10 6.09
C GLY A 812 29.09 -44.79 6.03
N GLY A 813 28.73 -45.67 5.06
CA GLY A 813 29.34 -46.03 3.75
C GLY A 813 28.79 -47.34 3.06
N SER A 814 28.94 -47.46 1.72
CA SER A 814 28.86 -48.69 0.86
C SER A 814 27.52 -49.21 0.26
N TYR A 815 27.61 -50.11 -0.75
CA TYR A 815 26.56 -50.51 -1.73
C TYR A 815 26.43 -52.04 -1.95
N LEU A 816 25.30 -52.55 -2.50
CA LEU A 816 25.25 -53.65 -3.52
C LEU A 816 23.82 -53.87 -4.11
N GLN A 817 23.64 -54.83 -5.06
CA GLN A 817 22.60 -54.79 -6.12
C GLN A 817 21.83 -56.12 -6.35
N SER A 818 20.57 -56.03 -6.80
CA SER A 818 19.71 -57.11 -7.33
C SER A 818 18.58 -56.55 -8.25
N SER A 819 17.81 -57.39 -8.98
CA SER A 819 16.80 -56.89 -9.96
C SER A 819 15.77 -57.90 -10.52
N GLN A 820 14.54 -57.41 -10.82
CA GLN A 820 13.47 -57.94 -11.74
C GLN A 820 12.65 -59.19 -11.33
N PRO A 821 11.43 -59.46 -11.92
CA PRO A 821 10.67 -58.74 -12.97
C PRO A 821 9.17 -58.40 -12.64
N LEU A 822 8.41 -57.96 -13.66
CA LEU A 822 6.97 -57.52 -13.67
C LEU A 822 5.92 -58.67 -13.68
N PRO A 823 4.66 -58.37 -13.28
CA PRO A 823 3.48 -58.69 -14.13
C PRO A 823 2.52 -57.49 -14.41
N PRO A 824 1.54 -57.62 -15.35
CA PRO A 824 0.70 -56.51 -15.86
C PRO A 824 -0.73 -56.41 -15.25
N PRO A 825 -1.50 -55.33 -15.54
CA PRO A 825 -2.86 -55.09 -15.00
C PRO A 825 -4.01 -55.64 -15.88
N PRO A 826 -5.18 -55.96 -15.30
CA PRO A 826 -6.41 -56.26 -16.04
C PRO A 826 -7.24 -55.00 -16.39
N GLN A 827 -7.97 -55.03 -17.51
CA GLN A 827 -8.87 -53.97 -17.96
C GLN A 827 -10.35 -54.35 -17.86
N SER A 828 -11.20 -53.36 -17.56
CA SER A 828 -12.60 -53.25 -18.02
C SER A 828 -12.97 -51.76 -18.01
N GLN A 829 -13.37 -51.11 -19.11
CA GLN A 829 -14.58 -51.31 -19.90
C GLN A 829 -15.87 -51.22 -19.06
N LEU A 830 -16.91 -50.47 -19.45
CA LEU A 830 -17.03 -49.42 -20.48
C LEU A 830 -18.37 -48.73 -20.22
N ASP A 831 -18.47 -47.39 -20.29
CA ASP A 831 -19.70 -46.78 -20.80
C ASP A 831 -19.46 -45.37 -21.36
N SER A 832 -20.30 -44.95 -22.31
CA SER A 832 -20.07 -43.77 -23.14
C SER A 832 -21.32 -42.94 -23.36
N ARG A 833 -21.19 -41.60 -23.29
CA ARG A 833 -22.15 -40.67 -23.88
C ARG A 833 -21.42 -39.58 -24.67
N GLU A 834 -21.67 -39.56 -25.97
CA GLU A 834 -21.28 -38.47 -26.86
C GLU A 834 -22.00 -37.17 -26.47
N TYR A 835 -21.31 -36.04 -26.63
CA TYR A 835 -21.94 -34.82 -27.13
C TYR A 835 -20.96 -34.10 -28.07
N LYS A 836 -21.45 -33.61 -29.22
CA LYS A 836 -20.60 -33.02 -30.27
C LYS A 836 -20.38 -31.52 -30.05
N PRO A 837 -19.23 -30.96 -30.49
CA PRO A 837 -18.85 -29.57 -30.24
C PRO A 837 -19.60 -28.59 -31.16
N PRO A 838 -20.06 -27.44 -30.63
CA PRO A 838 -20.38 -26.27 -31.45
C PRO A 838 -19.10 -25.56 -31.89
N SER A 839 -18.99 -25.24 -33.17
CA SER A 839 -17.85 -24.54 -33.76
C SER A 839 -17.98 -23.02 -33.67
N HIS A 840 -16.86 -22.33 -33.40
CA HIS A 840 -16.60 -20.91 -33.66
C HIS A 840 -17.63 -19.87 -33.20
N PHE A 841 -17.31 -19.16 -32.12
CA PHE A 841 -17.64 -17.74 -31.99
C PHE A 841 -16.36 -16.90 -31.87
N ASN A 842 -16.40 -15.69 -32.42
CA ASN A 842 -15.21 -14.90 -32.71
C ASN A 842 -14.96 -13.84 -31.63
N SER A 843 -14.02 -14.08 -30.72
CA SER A 843 -13.63 -13.09 -29.69
C SER A 843 -12.80 -11.95 -30.33
N PRO A 844 -13.17 -10.67 -30.16
CA PRO A 844 -12.35 -9.55 -30.61
C PRO A 844 -10.98 -9.54 -29.94
N ALA A 845 -9.92 -9.31 -30.72
CA ALA A 845 -8.59 -9.11 -30.18
C ALA A 845 -8.50 -7.76 -29.43
N PRO A 846 -7.74 -7.66 -28.32
CA PRO A 846 -7.50 -6.38 -27.65
C PRO A 846 -6.70 -5.46 -28.59
N ALA A 847 -7.16 -4.22 -28.74
CA ALA A 847 -6.48 -3.24 -29.57
C ALA A 847 -5.12 -2.84 -28.96
N PRO A 848 -4.05 -2.72 -29.76
CA PRO A 848 -2.76 -2.25 -29.26
C PRO A 848 -2.85 -0.76 -28.90
N TYR A 849 -2.38 -0.41 -27.70
CA TYR A 849 -2.29 0.99 -27.25
C TYR A 849 -1.24 1.76 -28.04
N THR A 850 -1.65 2.47 -29.09
CA THR A 850 -0.80 3.42 -29.83
C THR A 850 -0.78 4.77 -29.11
N VAL A 851 0.38 5.16 -28.59
CA VAL A 851 0.59 6.48 -27.96
C VAL A 851 0.58 7.57 -29.05
N PRO A 852 -0.29 8.61 -28.97
CA PRO A 852 -0.28 9.70 -29.95
C PRO A 852 0.98 10.55 -29.80
N SER A 853 1.81 10.61 -30.84
CA SER A 853 2.95 11.53 -30.89
C SER A 853 2.49 12.92 -31.35
N ALA A 854 2.75 13.95 -30.54
CA ALA A 854 2.17 15.27 -30.71
C ALA A 854 3.02 16.19 -31.62
N TYR A 855 2.86 16.11 -32.95
CA TYR A 855 3.38 17.10 -33.91
C TYR A 855 2.63 17.13 -35.26
N THR A 856 1.50 17.85 -35.33
CA THR A 856 0.88 18.30 -36.61
C THR A 856 0.06 19.58 -36.40
N PRO A 857 0.42 20.73 -37.00
CA PRO A 857 -0.44 21.91 -37.10
C PRO A 857 -1.53 21.73 -38.17
N ALA A 858 -2.69 22.36 -37.99
CA ALA A 858 -3.81 22.32 -38.94
C ALA A 858 -3.74 23.45 -39.99
N LEU A 859 -4.40 23.26 -41.14
CA LEU A 859 -4.93 24.36 -41.96
C LEU A 859 -6.09 23.89 -42.88
N TYR A 860 -6.85 24.84 -43.41
CA TYR A 860 -8.17 24.66 -44.04
C TYR A 860 -8.14 24.13 -45.49
N SER A 861 -9.15 23.33 -45.86
CA SER A 861 -10.01 23.55 -47.06
C SER A 861 -11.19 22.58 -47.13
N GLN A 862 -12.38 23.08 -47.50
CA GLN A 862 -13.50 22.26 -48.02
C GLN A 862 -13.50 22.27 -49.56
N PRO A 863 -14.29 21.41 -50.21
CA PRO A 863 -15.60 21.90 -50.69
C PRO A 863 -16.80 20.96 -50.37
N GLU A 864 -17.98 21.42 -50.75
CA GLU A 864 -19.31 20.92 -50.34
C GLU A 864 -19.75 19.58 -50.97
N SER A 865 -20.67 18.87 -50.30
CA SER A 865 -21.79 18.15 -50.96
C SER A 865 -22.93 17.90 -49.96
N GLN A 866 -24.18 17.91 -50.45
CA GLN A 866 -25.41 17.91 -49.62
C GLN A 866 -26.06 16.52 -49.43
N PRO A 867 -26.95 16.34 -48.44
CA PRO A 867 -27.40 15.03 -47.96
C PRO A 867 -28.74 14.53 -48.55
N PRO A 868 -29.01 13.21 -48.47
CA PRO A 868 -30.36 12.64 -48.57
C PRO A 868 -31.03 12.47 -47.18
N VAL A 869 -32.37 12.54 -47.14
CA VAL A 869 -33.23 12.30 -45.97
C VAL A 869 -34.37 11.30 -46.35
N PRO A 870 -35.31 10.84 -45.49
CA PRO A 870 -35.62 9.40 -45.41
C PRO A 870 -37.01 8.95 -45.89
N SER A 871 -37.22 7.64 -45.99
CA SER A 871 -38.53 6.95 -46.09
C SER A 871 -38.35 5.50 -45.56
N GLN A 872 -39.05 5.01 -44.53
CA GLN A 872 -40.48 4.72 -44.34
C GLN A 872 -41.04 3.51 -45.13
N TYR A 873 -41.35 2.42 -44.41
CA TYR A 873 -42.60 1.60 -44.38
C TYR A 873 -42.45 0.64 -43.15
N GLN A 874 -43.36 0.44 -42.17
CA GLN A 874 -44.80 0.12 -42.10
C GLN A 874 -45.19 -1.30 -42.57
N THR A 875 -46.01 -2.13 -41.88
CA THR A 875 -46.54 -2.18 -40.47
C THR A 875 -47.22 -3.55 -40.17
N GLN A 876 -47.80 -3.72 -38.95
CA GLN A 876 -48.79 -4.74 -38.49
C GLN A 876 -48.25 -6.07 -37.93
N SER A 877 -48.89 -6.78 -36.97
CA SER A 877 -49.92 -6.49 -35.93
C SER A 877 -49.97 -7.67 -34.94
N SER A 878 -50.25 -7.55 -33.63
CA SER A 878 -51.62 -7.47 -33.05
C SER A 878 -51.59 -7.54 -31.49
N TYR A 879 -52.71 -7.22 -30.83
CA TYR A 879 -52.92 -7.19 -29.35
C TYR A 879 -54.07 -8.16 -28.92
N PRO A 880 -54.25 -8.46 -27.61
CA PRO A 880 -55.27 -7.75 -26.81
C PRO A 880 -54.94 -7.47 -25.32
N GLN A 881 -55.27 -6.24 -24.87
CA GLN A 881 -56.08 -5.82 -23.70
C GLN A 881 -55.94 -6.48 -22.29
N ASN A 882 -56.19 -5.79 -21.15
CA ASN A 882 -57.30 -4.86 -20.86
C ASN A 882 -57.04 -3.79 -19.74
N PHE A 883 -58.06 -2.96 -19.46
CA PHE A 883 -58.17 -1.76 -18.57
C PHE A 883 -57.81 -2.00 -17.05
N ASN A 884 -57.73 -1.02 -16.11
CA ASN A 884 -58.34 0.33 -15.97
C ASN A 884 -57.58 1.29 -14.99
N SER A 885 -58.00 2.57 -14.88
CA SER A 885 -57.52 3.59 -13.89
C SER A 885 -58.63 4.05 -12.91
N PRO A 886 -58.34 4.88 -11.87
CA PRO A 886 -58.53 6.34 -11.97
C PRO A 886 -57.52 7.22 -11.15
N THR A 887 -57.84 8.51 -10.92
CA THR A 887 -56.91 9.63 -10.64
C THR A 887 -57.34 10.58 -9.46
N TYR A 888 -56.56 11.65 -9.20
CA TYR A 888 -56.78 12.83 -8.31
C TYR A 888 -56.40 12.68 -6.80
N SER A 889 -56.00 13.72 -6.04
CA SER A 889 -55.87 15.20 -6.27
C SER A 889 -54.84 15.91 -5.36
N TYR A 890 -54.51 17.18 -5.69
CA TYR A 890 -53.70 18.18 -4.96
C TYR A 890 -54.13 18.53 -3.51
N GLN A 891 -53.20 19.02 -2.66
CA GLN A 891 -53.27 20.40 -2.11
C GLN A 891 -51.95 20.93 -1.47
N ARG A 892 -51.93 22.23 -1.08
CA ARG A 892 -50.80 23.01 -0.51
C ARG A 892 -51.12 23.53 0.90
N GLN A 893 -50.10 23.68 1.76
CA GLN A 893 -49.84 24.79 2.74
C GLN A 893 -48.49 24.47 3.44
N ASN A 894 -47.47 25.31 3.64
CA ASN A 894 -47.21 26.76 3.61
C ASN A 894 -47.28 27.51 4.97
N SER A 895 -46.10 27.95 5.46
CA SER A 895 -45.82 28.95 6.51
C SER A 895 -46.10 28.63 8.00
N ASN A 896 -45.06 28.70 8.85
CA ASN A 896 -44.88 29.85 9.78
C ASN A 896 -43.43 29.97 10.34
N ASN A 897 -43.11 31.10 10.96
CA ASN A 897 -41.80 31.44 11.57
C ASN A 897 -41.66 31.01 13.05
N GLY A 898 -40.41 30.98 13.55
CA GLY A 898 -40.08 30.93 14.98
C GLY A 898 -38.64 31.41 15.26
N TYR A 899 -38.44 32.33 16.20
CA TYR A 899 -37.13 32.93 16.53
C TYR A 899 -36.49 32.28 17.77
N GLY A 900 -35.16 32.13 17.70
CA GLY A 900 -34.13 32.14 18.76
C GLY A 900 -34.43 31.76 20.23
N GLN A 901 -33.61 30.84 20.75
CA GLN A 901 -32.43 31.23 21.54
C GLN A 901 -31.19 30.47 21.04
#